data_AF-A0A6N4QD89-F1
#
_entry.id   AF-A0A6N4QD89-F1
#
_cell.length_a   1.000
_cell.length_b   1.000
_cell.length_c   1.000
_cell.angle_alpha   90.00
_cell.angle_beta   90.00
_cell.angle_gamma   90.00
#
_symmetry.space_group_name_H-M   'P 1'
#
loop_
_entity.id
_entity.type
_entity.pdbx_description
1 polymer ?
#
loop_
_entity_poly.entity_id
_entity_poly.type
_entity_poly.pdbx_seq_one_letter_code
_entity_poly.pdbx_strand_id
1 'polypeptide(L)'
;MNKFYKSVQIGFQVLFCLFLISNCVPKPIGLSFVDATLFSNYFVSNSSLPLKVHVQGLASGASFQISNQNSETLTISSNGDFEFTKKLQRFSNFTVSIERQPNTSPNQTCVITNPTGTVSPGSNLVEINCGTSFFNVNVNVFGIASGATGSLSIRNGSVDTLSIGSDGNYAFSAQVPDMGNYSVVVLSSPSQHNCIIEALPPSAGTINNAPVTLNVNCLSLTNVSPVNQTAINVGDTIQFTFSKPVTPLSCTFTAPTPTPSSGACASDLAPFANPMTALSYAGNTVSITPNVSWPAGLGQCIQLSGCTEAGTNRPFQITSPIRYGVTSQIKYVKVGGLAAGACNTIANACNEIQYAITQCNTATPCFVLVSQGTYSIFGMGQRIILKDKLQLLGGFRNDFQARDSAAYPTIIRDDVGTGGCGASDFGTCTPIAGGSFTMTSNMMIQGFTIITNQFNAWGTGIWLSNLNTAGFSLIITGNAILGATDVTSAYGLFITKSAMYLYNVGPNLVVAGNYILGGSGNSLSVGMRILEGTQGVISNNYINGGSHVNINDGLDFSLGIMVNNTTTNTTQSLQIVNNIFNSYHITSATPVSVRSSAAVQALSINSPNFVFINNTIYGGNGTTRSYGIHQQASPGNLRINVINNQVLTNPGATTSVCLNYDTNNVSATSNISGNNLIGCNTLATSNGAPYKLCGSEPGVLLNFFTCSLPLTNNLQLNFSHNPNFDAPTSATQVFRLSSASPCNSVYGGVDPGFAPPVLQLYQSDLLGNTRTNNVAPLPVPLGSFGYSIGAFEVNGNCTP
;
A
#
# COMPACT_ATOMS: atom_id res chain seq x y z
N MET A 1 -44.77 -54.38 -22.26
CA MET A 1 -45.34 -55.73 -22.51
C MET A 1 -45.00 -56.80 -21.45
N ASN A 2 -44.14 -56.56 -20.45
CA ASN A 2 -43.83 -57.55 -19.38
C ASN A 2 -44.71 -57.50 -18.10
N LYS A 3 -45.79 -56.70 -18.08
CA LYS A 3 -46.70 -56.62 -16.92
C LYS A 3 -47.94 -57.52 -17.02
N PHE A 4 -48.23 -58.10 -18.20
CA PHE A 4 -49.41 -58.94 -18.39
C PHE A 4 -49.22 -60.40 -17.92
N TYR A 5 -47.98 -60.91 -17.91
CA TYR A 5 -47.69 -62.29 -17.51
C TYR A 5 -47.57 -62.51 -15.99
N LYS A 6 -47.30 -61.46 -15.19
CA LYS A 6 -47.23 -61.57 -13.72
C LYS A 6 -48.61 -61.61 -13.04
N SER A 7 -49.65 -61.06 -13.68
CA SER A 7 -51.00 -61.02 -13.09
C SER A 7 -51.71 -62.36 -13.09
N VAL A 8 -51.36 -63.27 -14.02
CA VAL A 8 -51.98 -64.61 -14.10
C VAL A 8 -51.41 -65.59 -13.07
N GLN A 9 -50.13 -65.41 -12.68
CA GLN A 9 -49.48 -66.27 -11.68
C GLN A 9 -49.87 -65.94 -10.23
N ILE A 10 -50.12 -64.66 -9.93
CA ILE A 10 -50.54 -64.23 -8.58
C ILE A 10 -51.99 -64.64 -8.29
N GLY A 11 -52.86 -64.64 -9.32
CA GLY A 11 -54.26 -65.08 -9.17
C GLY A 11 -54.40 -66.54 -8.74
N PHE A 12 -53.48 -67.42 -9.17
CA PHE A 12 -53.51 -68.84 -8.82
C PHE A 12 -52.95 -69.12 -7.40
N GLN A 13 -52.00 -68.31 -6.93
CA GLN A 13 -51.46 -68.43 -5.56
C GLN A 13 -52.39 -67.82 -4.49
N VAL A 14 -53.14 -66.76 -4.82
CA VAL A 14 -54.13 -66.17 -3.89
C VAL A 14 -55.31 -67.12 -3.67
N LEU A 15 -55.72 -67.89 -4.69
CA LEU A 15 -56.78 -68.88 -4.55
C LEU A 15 -56.36 -70.08 -3.67
N PHE A 16 -55.08 -70.47 -3.70
CA PHE A 16 -54.55 -71.58 -2.89
C PHE A 16 -54.30 -71.18 -1.42
N CYS A 17 -53.91 -69.92 -1.15
CA CYS A 17 -53.78 -69.42 0.23
C CYS A 17 -55.14 -69.23 0.94
N LEU A 18 -56.22 -68.90 0.23
CA LEU A 18 -57.56 -68.79 0.81
C LEU A 18 -58.10 -70.13 1.33
N PHE A 19 -57.61 -71.27 0.82
CA PHE A 19 -57.97 -72.60 1.30
C PHE A 19 -57.24 -73.02 2.59
N LEU A 20 -56.15 -72.33 2.98
CA LEU A 20 -55.34 -72.72 4.15
C LEU A 20 -55.64 -71.89 5.41
N ILE A 21 -56.43 -70.82 5.33
CA ILE A 21 -56.81 -69.96 6.48
C ILE A 21 -58.21 -70.27 7.04
N SER A 22 -58.91 -71.28 6.51
CA SER A 22 -60.28 -71.61 6.91
C SER A 22 -60.42 -72.27 8.30
N ASN A 23 -59.35 -72.38 9.09
CA ASN A 23 -59.37 -73.09 10.39
C ASN A 23 -59.02 -72.25 11.63
N CYS A 24 -58.89 -70.91 11.54
CA CYS A 24 -58.58 -70.09 12.73
C CYS A 24 -59.59 -68.98 13.09
N VAL A 25 -60.71 -68.85 12.37
CA VAL A 25 -61.83 -67.97 12.81
C VAL A 25 -63.15 -68.68 12.50
N PRO A 26 -63.99 -69.02 13.50
CA PRO A 26 -65.29 -69.63 13.23
C PRO A 26 -66.15 -68.63 12.45
N LYS A 27 -66.67 -69.05 11.29
CA LYS A 27 -67.60 -68.25 10.50
C LYS A 27 -68.94 -68.13 11.25
N PRO A 28 -69.45 -66.93 11.53
CA PRO A 28 -70.83 -66.77 12.00
C PRO A 28 -71.79 -67.26 10.91
N ILE A 29 -72.78 -68.06 11.30
CA ILE A 29 -73.72 -68.70 10.38
C ILE A 29 -74.62 -67.60 9.78
N GLY A 30 -74.56 -67.40 8.47
CA GLY A 30 -75.55 -66.59 7.72
C GLY A 30 -75.08 -65.32 7.00
N LEU A 31 -73.78 -65.02 6.90
CA LEU A 31 -73.30 -63.81 6.19
C LEU A 31 -72.55 -64.10 4.87
N SER A 32 -72.72 -63.20 3.90
CA SER A 32 -72.11 -63.26 2.55
C SER A 32 -70.59 -63.03 2.62
N PHE A 33 -69.83 -63.50 1.61
CA PHE A 33 -68.39 -63.17 1.48
C PHE A 33 -68.16 -61.65 1.44
N VAL A 34 -69.12 -60.91 0.86
CA VAL A 34 -69.13 -59.44 0.83
C VAL A 34 -69.23 -58.86 2.24
N ASP A 35 -70.07 -59.44 3.10
CA ASP A 35 -70.21 -59.00 4.50
C ASP A 35 -68.93 -59.26 5.30
N ALA A 36 -68.29 -60.42 5.13
CA ALA A 36 -67.01 -60.70 5.80
C ALA A 36 -65.90 -59.72 5.37
N THR A 37 -65.85 -59.32 4.09
CA THR A 37 -64.91 -58.29 3.61
C THR A 37 -65.27 -56.88 4.09
N LEU A 38 -66.56 -56.55 4.25
CA LEU A 38 -67.02 -55.29 4.84
C LEU A 38 -66.71 -55.21 6.34
N PHE A 39 -66.92 -56.30 7.09
CA PHE A 39 -66.56 -56.41 8.51
C PHE A 39 -65.04 -56.36 8.73
N SER A 40 -64.24 -57.00 7.87
CA SER A 40 -62.77 -56.91 7.91
C SER A 40 -62.28 -55.48 7.62
N ASN A 41 -62.83 -54.82 6.59
CA ASN A 41 -62.52 -53.41 6.30
C ASN A 41 -62.92 -52.47 7.44
N TYR A 42 -64.01 -52.76 8.16
CA TYR A 42 -64.45 -51.98 9.32
C TYR A 42 -63.46 -52.03 10.49
N PHE A 43 -62.91 -53.21 10.82
CA PHE A 43 -61.88 -53.34 11.86
C PHE A 43 -60.52 -52.76 11.44
N VAL A 44 -60.18 -52.79 10.15
CA VAL A 44 -58.97 -52.14 9.61
C VAL A 44 -59.13 -50.61 9.57
N SER A 45 -60.34 -50.10 9.31
CA SER A 45 -60.64 -48.65 9.30
C SER A 45 -60.69 -48.01 10.68
N ASN A 46 -60.95 -48.78 11.75
CA ASN A 46 -61.05 -48.28 13.12
C ASN A 46 -59.76 -48.48 13.95
N SER A 47 -58.64 -48.72 13.29
CA SER A 47 -57.33 -48.85 13.92
C SER A 47 -56.77 -47.47 14.32
N SER A 48 -56.21 -47.34 15.52
CA SER A 48 -55.51 -46.13 15.94
C SER A 48 -54.02 -46.23 15.63
N LEU A 49 -53.43 -45.16 15.10
CA LEU A 49 -52.05 -45.08 14.66
C LEU A 49 -51.25 -44.12 15.56
N PRO A 50 -49.99 -44.44 15.90
CA PRO A 50 -49.13 -43.51 16.63
C PRO A 50 -48.70 -42.36 15.70
N LEU A 51 -48.65 -41.15 16.25
CA LEU A 51 -48.03 -39.99 15.59
C LEU A 51 -46.55 -39.98 15.97
N LYS A 52 -45.70 -40.27 14.99
CA LYS A 52 -44.25 -40.31 15.11
C LYS A 52 -43.65 -38.95 14.82
N VAL A 53 -42.51 -38.68 15.44
CA VAL A 53 -41.74 -37.45 15.28
C VAL A 53 -40.30 -37.84 15.02
N HIS A 54 -39.70 -37.30 13.96
CA HIS A 54 -38.28 -37.49 13.66
C HIS A 54 -37.54 -36.17 13.84
N VAL A 55 -36.50 -36.17 14.68
CA VAL A 55 -35.74 -34.96 15.01
C VAL A 55 -34.30 -35.09 14.53
N GLN A 56 -33.85 -34.09 13.79
CA GLN A 56 -32.47 -33.99 13.32
C GLN A 56 -31.88 -32.59 13.60
N GLY A 57 -30.56 -32.53 13.80
CA GLY A 57 -29.81 -31.28 13.98
C GLY A 57 -29.85 -30.66 15.39
N LEU A 58 -30.40 -31.35 16.39
CA LEU A 58 -30.37 -30.93 17.79
C LEU A 58 -28.95 -31.12 18.38
N ALA A 59 -28.41 -30.08 19.01
CA ALA A 59 -27.07 -30.10 19.62
C ALA A 59 -27.02 -30.99 20.87
N SER A 60 -25.83 -31.49 21.19
CA SER A 60 -25.62 -32.32 22.38
C SER A 60 -25.92 -31.54 23.66
N GLY A 61 -26.74 -32.12 24.54
CA GLY A 61 -27.17 -31.49 25.79
C GLY A 61 -28.34 -30.50 25.64
N ALA A 62 -28.85 -30.30 24.42
CA ALA A 62 -30.04 -29.48 24.18
C ALA A 62 -31.34 -30.23 24.52
N SER A 63 -32.38 -29.48 24.91
CA SER A 63 -33.73 -30.01 25.00
C SER A 63 -34.78 -28.97 24.62
N PHE A 64 -35.87 -29.42 24.02
CA PHE A 64 -37.00 -28.59 23.61
C PHE A 64 -38.32 -29.37 23.78
N GLN A 65 -39.45 -28.67 23.75
CA GLN A 65 -40.77 -29.27 24.00
C GLN A 65 -41.71 -29.01 22.84
N ILE A 66 -42.43 -30.06 22.43
CA ILE A 66 -43.49 -29.98 21.42
C ILE A 66 -44.82 -30.40 22.02
N SER A 67 -45.91 -29.93 21.43
CA SER A 67 -47.28 -30.25 21.82
C SER A 67 -48.12 -30.64 20.61
N ASN A 68 -49.08 -31.55 20.81
CA ASN A 68 -50.07 -31.91 19.78
C ASN A 68 -51.44 -31.25 20.04
N GLN A 69 -52.40 -31.48 19.13
CA GLN A 69 -53.75 -30.91 19.20
C GLN A 69 -54.58 -31.35 20.42
N ASN A 70 -54.12 -32.35 21.17
CA ASN A 70 -54.78 -32.87 22.39
C ASN A 70 -54.11 -32.34 23.67
N SER A 71 -53.28 -31.30 23.56
CA SER A 71 -52.45 -30.75 24.65
C SER A 71 -51.52 -31.79 25.28
N GLU A 72 -51.18 -32.86 24.56
CA GLU A 72 -50.14 -33.80 24.97
C GLU A 72 -48.79 -33.21 24.59
N THR A 73 -47.85 -33.21 25.53
CA THR A 73 -46.52 -32.63 25.35
C THR A 73 -45.46 -33.71 25.32
N LEU A 74 -44.40 -33.47 24.55
CA LEU A 74 -43.26 -34.37 24.40
C LEU A 74 -41.97 -33.56 24.52
N THR A 75 -41.11 -33.97 25.47
CA THR A 75 -39.78 -33.38 25.66
C THR A 75 -38.76 -34.15 24.84
N ILE A 76 -38.04 -33.45 23.99
CA ILE A 76 -37.00 -34.02 23.13
C ILE A 76 -35.64 -33.57 23.64
N SER A 77 -34.72 -34.51 23.86
CA SER A 77 -33.35 -34.24 24.37
C SER A 77 -32.23 -34.82 23.49
N SER A 78 -32.56 -35.48 22.38
CA SER A 78 -31.59 -36.02 21.42
C SER A 78 -32.19 -36.07 20.01
N ASN A 79 -31.33 -36.28 19.00
CA ASN A 79 -31.78 -36.62 17.65
C ASN A 79 -32.35 -38.05 17.62
N GLY A 80 -33.30 -38.32 16.73
CA GLY A 80 -33.91 -39.65 16.55
C GLY A 80 -35.43 -39.63 16.38
N ASP A 81 -36.02 -40.82 16.45
CA ASP A 81 -37.47 -41.03 16.36
C ASP A 81 -38.12 -41.04 17.74
N PHE A 82 -39.25 -40.35 17.85
CA PHE A 82 -40.08 -40.27 19.04
C PHE A 82 -41.56 -40.49 18.66
N GLU A 83 -42.42 -40.76 19.63
CA GLU A 83 -43.86 -40.93 19.38
C GLU A 83 -44.71 -40.33 20.50
N PHE A 84 -45.86 -39.76 20.13
CA PHE A 84 -46.89 -39.39 21.10
C PHE A 84 -47.57 -40.66 21.63
N THR A 85 -47.88 -40.69 22.93
CA THR A 85 -48.44 -41.86 23.61
C THR A 85 -49.90 -42.08 23.20
N LYS A 86 -50.66 -40.99 23.00
CA LYS A 86 -52.04 -41.09 22.53
C LYS A 86 -52.07 -41.36 21.02
N LYS A 87 -52.55 -42.55 20.65
CA LYS A 87 -52.80 -42.92 19.25
C LYS A 87 -53.98 -42.13 18.69
N LEU A 88 -53.84 -41.68 17.45
CA LEU A 88 -54.88 -40.96 16.72
C LEU A 88 -55.68 -41.94 15.86
N GLN A 89 -56.96 -41.66 15.65
CA GLN A 89 -57.76 -42.48 14.74
C GLN A 89 -57.17 -42.40 13.33
N ARG A 90 -57.16 -43.54 12.62
CA ARG A 90 -56.73 -43.54 11.22
C ARG A 90 -57.56 -42.53 10.43
N PHE A 91 -56.87 -41.76 9.59
CA PHE A 91 -57.39 -40.65 8.80
C PHE A 91 -57.87 -39.41 9.59
N SER A 92 -57.60 -39.31 10.90
CA SER A 92 -57.83 -38.06 11.63
C SER A 92 -56.75 -37.03 11.34
N ASN A 93 -57.11 -35.75 11.43
CA ASN A 93 -56.14 -34.65 11.33
C ASN A 93 -55.27 -34.57 12.59
N PHE A 94 -54.02 -34.17 12.42
CA PHE A 94 -53.10 -33.85 13.51
C PHE A 94 -52.57 -32.42 13.39
N THR A 95 -52.14 -31.85 14.51
CA THR A 95 -51.40 -30.59 14.55
C THR A 95 -50.32 -30.71 15.61
N VAL A 96 -49.10 -30.31 15.27
CA VAL A 96 -47.96 -30.28 16.20
C VAL A 96 -47.37 -28.88 16.19
N SER A 97 -47.08 -28.35 17.37
CA SER A 97 -46.43 -27.06 17.60
C SER A 97 -45.24 -27.21 18.52
N ILE A 98 -44.24 -26.33 18.37
CA ILE A 98 -43.15 -26.22 19.33
C ILE A 98 -43.62 -25.31 20.47
N GLU A 99 -43.67 -25.85 21.67
CA GLU A 99 -44.09 -25.13 22.89
C GLU A 99 -42.91 -24.39 23.54
N ARG A 100 -41.71 -24.97 23.47
CA ARG A 100 -40.48 -24.35 23.96
C ARG A 100 -39.32 -24.69 23.04
N GLN A 101 -38.63 -23.68 22.52
CA GLN A 101 -37.40 -23.83 21.74
C GLN A 101 -36.22 -24.28 22.63
N PRO A 102 -35.16 -24.90 22.06
CA PRO A 102 -33.95 -25.20 22.80
C PRO A 102 -33.33 -23.94 23.42
N ASN A 103 -32.94 -24.02 24.69
CA ASN A 103 -32.11 -22.99 25.33
C ASN A 103 -30.69 -23.55 25.52
N THR A 104 -29.84 -23.38 24.51
CA THR A 104 -28.48 -23.92 24.46
C THR A 104 -27.44 -22.90 24.02
N SER A 105 -26.17 -23.21 24.24
CA SER A 105 -25.02 -22.53 23.64
C SER A 105 -24.27 -23.57 22.78
N PRO A 106 -24.28 -23.45 21.44
CA PRO A 106 -24.88 -22.38 20.64
C PRO A 106 -26.41 -22.40 20.67
N ASN A 107 -27.03 -21.24 20.50
CA ASN A 107 -28.48 -21.08 20.35
C ASN A 107 -28.92 -21.83 19.08
N GLN A 108 -29.97 -22.64 19.22
CA GLN A 108 -30.59 -23.34 18.11
C GLN A 108 -32.07 -23.03 18.00
N THR A 109 -32.56 -23.02 16.76
CA THR A 109 -33.99 -22.95 16.46
C THR A 109 -34.42 -24.25 15.79
N CYS A 110 -35.46 -24.88 16.31
CA CYS A 110 -36.12 -26.03 15.71
C CYS A 110 -37.36 -25.57 14.93
N VAL A 111 -37.60 -26.18 13.76
CA VAL A 111 -38.76 -25.92 12.91
C VAL A 111 -39.40 -27.23 12.50
N ILE A 112 -40.72 -27.30 12.56
CA ILE A 112 -41.50 -28.45 12.08
C ILE A 112 -41.81 -28.24 10.60
N THR A 113 -41.44 -29.18 9.73
CA THR A 113 -41.65 -29.04 8.26
C THR A 113 -43.08 -29.36 7.84
N ASN A 114 -43.75 -30.26 8.58
CA ASN A 114 -45.13 -30.68 8.34
C ASN A 114 -45.96 -30.60 9.65
N PRO A 115 -46.26 -29.38 10.15
CA PRO A 115 -46.92 -29.19 11.44
C PRO A 115 -48.38 -29.65 11.47
N THR A 116 -49.00 -29.84 10.30
CA THR A 116 -50.36 -30.37 10.15
C THR A 116 -50.41 -31.46 9.10
N GLY A 117 -51.37 -32.36 9.23
CA GLY A 117 -51.57 -33.44 8.26
C GLY A 117 -52.64 -34.42 8.71
N THR A 118 -52.69 -35.57 8.03
CA THR A 118 -53.67 -36.62 8.30
C THR A 118 -52.95 -37.93 8.57
N VAL A 119 -53.25 -38.59 9.69
CA VAL A 119 -52.54 -39.80 10.09
C VAL A 119 -52.96 -41.00 9.24
N SER A 120 -52.04 -41.56 8.46
CA SER A 120 -52.26 -42.79 7.66
C SER A 120 -51.06 -43.73 7.78
N PRO A 121 -51.16 -45.02 7.39
CA PRO A 121 -50.04 -45.97 7.54
C PRO A 121 -48.75 -45.60 6.81
N GLY A 122 -48.79 -44.66 5.87
CA GLY A 122 -47.61 -44.12 5.18
C GLY A 122 -47.33 -42.64 5.45
N SER A 123 -48.14 -41.98 6.28
CA SER A 123 -48.00 -40.55 6.61
C SER A 123 -48.40 -40.32 8.06
N ASN A 124 -47.51 -40.71 8.97
CA ASN A 124 -47.66 -40.52 10.42
C ASN A 124 -46.38 -39.98 11.06
N LEU A 125 -45.45 -39.46 10.26
CA LEU A 125 -44.16 -38.92 10.70
C LEU A 125 -44.17 -37.40 10.58
N VAL A 126 -43.88 -36.72 11.68
CA VAL A 126 -43.64 -35.27 11.75
C VAL A 126 -42.15 -35.03 11.80
N GLU A 127 -41.61 -34.28 10.87
CA GLU A 127 -40.18 -33.99 10.80
C GLU A 127 -39.87 -32.65 11.47
N ILE A 128 -38.88 -32.65 12.35
CA ILE A 128 -38.37 -31.47 13.04
C ILE A 128 -36.89 -31.33 12.75
N ASN A 129 -36.54 -30.19 12.17
CA ASN A 129 -35.15 -29.85 11.88
C ASN A 129 -34.71 -28.71 12.79
N CYS A 130 -33.65 -28.95 13.55
CA CYS A 130 -33.01 -27.95 14.39
C CYS A 130 -31.72 -27.47 13.73
N GLY A 131 -31.46 -26.16 13.79
CA GLY A 131 -30.26 -25.55 13.26
C GLY A 131 -29.75 -24.45 14.18
N THR A 132 -28.44 -24.17 14.11
CA THR A 132 -27.84 -23.05 14.82
C THR A 132 -28.45 -21.73 14.33
N SER A 133 -28.80 -20.85 15.27
CA SER A 133 -29.32 -19.53 14.97
C SER A 133 -28.23 -18.65 14.36
N PHE A 134 -28.59 -17.80 13.41
CA PHE A 134 -27.69 -16.87 12.75
C PHE A 134 -28.02 -15.44 13.15
N PHE A 135 -27.00 -14.61 13.36
CA PHE A 135 -27.15 -13.23 13.80
C PHE A 135 -26.40 -12.27 12.87
N ASN A 136 -26.93 -11.05 12.75
CA ASN A 136 -26.31 -10.01 11.95
C ASN A 136 -25.12 -9.39 12.67
N VAL A 137 -24.10 -9.05 11.89
CA VAL A 137 -23.09 -8.07 12.30
C VAL A 137 -23.49 -6.74 11.65
N ASN A 138 -23.69 -5.73 12.47
CA ASN A 138 -24.07 -4.39 12.05
C ASN A 138 -22.93 -3.42 12.35
N VAL A 139 -22.93 -2.30 11.63
CA VAL A 139 -22.13 -1.14 11.94
C VAL A 139 -23.01 0.10 12.08
N ASN A 140 -22.67 0.95 13.02
CA ASN A 140 -23.20 2.28 13.20
C ASN A 140 -22.11 3.29 12.81
N VAL A 141 -22.26 3.92 11.65
CA VAL A 141 -21.28 4.85 11.08
C VAL A 141 -21.71 6.28 11.37
N PHE A 142 -20.78 7.09 11.83
CA PHE A 142 -21.01 8.51 12.11
C PHE A 142 -19.76 9.34 11.81
N GLY A 143 -19.96 10.63 11.57
CA GLY A 143 -18.88 11.59 11.38
C GLY A 143 -18.43 11.77 9.93
N ILE A 144 -19.15 11.22 8.95
CA ILE A 144 -18.94 11.49 7.52
C ILE A 144 -19.53 12.87 7.18
N ALA A 145 -18.73 13.75 6.59
CA ALA A 145 -19.17 15.05 6.13
C ALA A 145 -20.19 14.91 4.98
N SER A 146 -21.22 15.76 4.94
CA SER A 146 -22.29 15.69 3.92
C SER A 146 -21.83 15.91 2.47
N GLY A 147 -20.65 16.48 2.27
CA GLY A 147 -19.99 16.67 0.97
C GLY A 147 -18.75 15.82 0.75
N ALA A 148 -18.54 14.77 1.55
CA ALA A 148 -17.40 13.87 1.38
C ALA A 148 -17.45 13.17 0.00
N THR A 149 -16.29 13.05 -0.65
CA THR A 149 -16.14 12.27 -1.89
C THR A 149 -15.56 10.89 -1.57
N GLY A 150 -15.89 9.88 -2.37
CA GLY A 150 -15.56 8.48 -2.07
C GLY A 150 -16.49 7.84 -1.04
N SER A 151 -16.15 6.64 -0.58
CA SER A 151 -16.97 5.87 0.37
C SER A 151 -16.09 5.16 1.40
N LEU A 152 -16.61 5.00 2.61
CA LEU A 152 -16.07 4.09 3.61
C LEU A 152 -16.27 2.65 3.11
N SER A 153 -15.17 1.90 2.96
CA SER A 153 -15.22 0.46 2.69
C SER A 153 -14.81 -0.30 3.92
N ILE A 154 -15.69 -1.17 4.42
CA ILE A 154 -15.45 -2.05 5.56
C ILE A 154 -15.73 -3.49 5.17
N ARG A 155 -15.02 -4.43 5.78
CA ARG A 155 -15.14 -5.86 5.49
C ARG A 155 -15.31 -6.67 6.74
N ASN A 156 -16.27 -7.59 6.76
CA ASN A 156 -16.38 -8.65 7.75
C ASN A 156 -15.82 -9.97 7.16
N GLY A 157 -14.82 -10.56 7.83
CA GLY A 157 -14.14 -11.75 7.35
C GLY A 157 -13.41 -11.52 6.02
N SER A 158 -13.51 -12.48 5.10
CA SER A 158 -12.67 -12.51 3.89
C SER A 158 -13.29 -11.80 2.68
N VAL A 159 -14.62 -11.73 2.58
CA VAL A 159 -15.31 -11.32 1.34
C VAL A 159 -16.51 -10.38 1.53
N ASP A 160 -17.15 -10.35 2.70
CA ASP A 160 -18.38 -9.57 2.90
C ASP A 160 -18.03 -8.11 3.16
N THR A 161 -18.28 -7.25 2.16
CA THR A 161 -17.86 -5.84 2.15
C THR A 161 -19.06 -4.91 2.07
N LEU A 162 -18.98 -3.79 2.78
CA LEU A 162 -19.93 -2.68 2.68
C LEU A 162 -19.23 -1.45 2.12
N SER A 163 -19.94 -0.70 1.28
CA SER A 163 -19.54 0.63 0.80
C SER A 163 -20.57 1.64 1.32
N ILE A 164 -20.09 2.60 2.10
CA ILE A 164 -20.94 3.50 2.90
C ILE A 164 -20.58 4.95 2.57
N GLY A 165 -21.57 5.73 2.10
CA GLY A 165 -21.39 7.12 1.69
C GLY A 165 -21.87 8.17 2.71
N SER A 166 -22.60 7.76 3.74
CA SER A 166 -23.18 8.67 4.73
C SER A 166 -23.32 8.00 6.09
N ASP A 167 -23.53 8.80 7.13
CA ASP A 167 -23.83 8.31 8.48
C ASP A 167 -25.10 7.44 8.49
N GLY A 168 -25.15 6.45 9.39
CA GLY A 168 -26.29 5.55 9.55
C GLY A 168 -25.91 4.16 10.06
N ASN A 169 -26.94 3.33 10.22
CA ASN A 169 -26.78 1.92 10.58
C ASN A 169 -26.81 1.05 9.32
N TYR A 170 -25.82 0.18 9.18
CA TYR A 170 -25.68 -0.73 8.05
C TYR A 170 -25.48 -2.16 8.57
N ALA A 171 -26.02 -3.15 7.86
CA ALA A 171 -25.86 -4.56 8.21
C ALA A 171 -25.03 -5.25 7.12
N PHE A 172 -24.10 -6.10 7.55
CA PHE A 172 -23.42 -7.03 6.65
C PHE A 172 -24.43 -8.03 6.06
N SER A 173 -24.18 -8.47 4.83
CA SER A 173 -25.11 -9.35 4.11
C SER A 173 -25.05 -10.79 4.63
N ALA A 174 -23.86 -11.25 5.01
CA ALA A 174 -23.64 -12.56 5.60
C ALA A 174 -23.92 -12.52 7.11
N GLN A 175 -24.81 -13.41 7.54
CA GLN A 175 -25.05 -13.64 8.97
C GLN A 175 -24.01 -14.60 9.53
N VAL A 176 -23.67 -14.42 10.80
CA VAL A 176 -22.70 -15.26 11.52
C VAL A 176 -23.48 -16.21 12.43
N PRO A 177 -23.23 -17.54 12.40
CA PRO A 177 -23.88 -18.48 13.31
C PRO A 177 -23.53 -18.15 14.76
N ASP A 178 -24.39 -18.51 15.71
CA ASP A 178 -24.09 -18.35 17.13
C ASP A 178 -22.80 -19.07 17.52
N MET A 179 -22.02 -18.45 18.41
CA MET A 179 -20.62 -18.82 18.73
C MET A 179 -19.63 -18.75 17.56
N GLY A 180 -20.07 -18.33 16.37
CA GLY A 180 -19.19 -18.04 15.23
C GLY A 180 -18.39 -16.76 15.44
N ASN A 181 -17.21 -16.71 14.82
CA ASN A 181 -16.32 -15.55 14.90
C ASN A 181 -16.68 -14.50 13.84
N TYR A 182 -16.61 -13.23 14.20
CA TYR A 182 -16.59 -12.10 13.27
C TYR A 182 -15.26 -11.36 13.38
N SER A 183 -14.86 -10.70 12.30
CA SER A 183 -13.68 -9.83 12.26
C SER A 183 -13.90 -8.74 11.24
N VAL A 184 -14.11 -7.53 11.71
CA VAL A 184 -14.41 -6.37 10.87
C VAL A 184 -13.18 -5.49 10.76
N VAL A 185 -12.83 -5.14 9.52
CA VAL A 185 -11.69 -4.27 9.20
C VAL A 185 -12.12 -3.14 8.29
N VAL A 186 -11.53 -1.96 8.48
CA VAL A 186 -11.67 -0.84 7.55
C VAL A 186 -10.68 -1.05 6.41
N LEU A 187 -11.18 -1.08 5.16
CA LEU A 187 -10.36 -1.20 3.96
C LEU A 187 -9.97 0.17 3.40
N SER A 188 -10.91 1.13 3.41
CA SER A 188 -10.67 2.50 2.94
C SER A 188 -11.63 3.48 3.61
N SER A 189 -11.21 4.73 3.77
CA SER A 189 -12.06 5.82 4.28
C SER A 189 -12.48 6.77 3.14
N PRO A 190 -13.58 7.54 3.30
CA PRO A 190 -13.89 8.65 2.41
C PRO A 190 -12.75 9.66 2.34
N SER A 191 -12.69 10.46 1.28
CA SER A 191 -11.67 11.51 1.11
C SER A 191 -11.66 12.45 2.33
N GLN A 192 -10.46 12.77 2.80
CA GLN A 192 -10.22 13.62 3.98
C GLN A 192 -10.82 13.09 5.30
N HIS A 193 -11.17 11.80 5.37
CA HIS A 193 -11.63 11.15 6.60
C HIS A 193 -10.65 10.05 7.01
N ASN A 194 -10.51 9.85 8.32
CA ASN A 194 -9.81 8.72 8.91
C ASN A 194 -10.78 7.95 9.81
N CYS A 195 -11.46 6.96 9.22
CA CYS A 195 -12.44 6.16 9.93
C CYS A 195 -11.78 5.04 10.75
N ILE A 196 -12.16 4.91 12.02
CA ILE A 196 -11.73 3.84 12.91
C ILE A 196 -12.93 3.11 13.51
N ILE A 197 -12.77 1.81 13.79
CA ILE A 197 -13.75 1.06 14.57
C ILE A 197 -13.44 1.35 16.05
N GLU A 198 -14.44 1.76 16.82
CA GLU A 198 -14.27 2.00 18.26
C GLU A 198 -13.89 0.69 18.98
N ALA A 199 -13.13 0.79 20.07
CA ALA A 199 -12.62 -0.38 20.78
C ALA A 199 -13.73 -1.24 21.44
N LEU A 200 -14.90 -0.65 21.70
CA LEU A 200 -16.04 -1.31 22.32
C LEU A 200 -17.32 -1.02 21.51
N PRO A 201 -18.02 -2.07 21.04
CA PRO A 201 -17.61 -3.48 21.03
C PRO A 201 -16.37 -3.73 20.13
N PRO A 202 -15.54 -4.75 20.42
CA PRO A 202 -14.29 -4.99 19.70
C PRO A 202 -14.55 -5.33 18.23
N SER A 203 -13.59 -4.98 17.36
CA SER A 203 -13.70 -5.24 15.93
C SER A 203 -13.63 -6.74 15.56
N ALA A 204 -13.20 -7.59 16.49
CA ALA A 204 -13.24 -9.04 16.34
C ALA A 204 -13.74 -9.69 17.63
N GLY A 205 -14.53 -10.76 17.48
CA GLY A 205 -15.10 -11.48 18.61
C GLY A 205 -16.01 -12.63 18.17
N THR A 206 -16.74 -13.19 19.12
CA THR A 206 -17.75 -14.22 18.88
C THR A 206 -19.15 -13.65 19.01
N ILE A 207 -20.08 -14.15 18.20
CA ILE A 207 -21.50 -13.93 18.42
C ILE A 207 -21.94 -14.70 19.68
N ASN A 208 -22.73 -14.05 20.52
CA ASN A 208 -23.29 -14.65 21.72
C ASN A 208 -24.77 -14.28 21.85
N ASN A 209 -25.60 -15.07 21.18
CA ASN A 209 -27.06 -15.05 21.29
C ASN A 209 -27.73 -13.68 20.98
N ALA A 210 -27.05 -12.81 20.23
CA ALA A 210 -27.57 -11.52 19.80
C ALA A 210 -26.77 -10.94 18.61
N PRO A 211 -27.37 -10.07 17.77
CA PRO A 211 -26.63 -9.29 16.79
C PRO A 211 -25.60 -8.38 17.46
N VAL A 212 -24.44 -8.21 16.82
CA VAL A 212 -23.40 -7.28 17.26
C VAL A 212 -23.51 -6.01 16.43
N THR A 213 -23.47 -4.83 17.06
CA THR A 213 -23.41 -3.54 16.35
C THR A 213 -22.13 -2.81 16.73
N LEU A 214 -21.19 -2.73 15.79
CA LEU A 214 -19.92 -2.01 15.96
C LEU A 214 -20.11 -0.52 15.69
N ASN A 215 -19.39 0.33 16.41
CA ASN A 215 -19.37 1.76 16.13
C ASN A 215 -18.17 2.11 15.24
N VAL A 216 -18.41 2.85 14.16
CA VAL A 216 -17.36 3.34 13.26
C VAL A 216 -17.30 4.86 13.35
N ASN A 217 -16.23 5.36 13.95
CA ASN A 217 -15.98 6.78 14.10
C ASN A 217 -15.20 7.32 12.89
N CYS A 218 -15.86 8.12 12.06
CA CYS A 218 -15.25 8.84 10.94
C CYS A 218 -15.02 10.33 11.23
N LEU A 219 -15.28 10.81 12.45
CA LEU A 219 -15.05 12.20 12.83
C LEU A 219 -13.60 12.58 12.57
N SER A 220 -13.36 13.53 11.65
CA SER A 220 -12.01 13.85 11.18
C SER A 220 -11.78 15.36 11.06
N LEU A 221 -10.51 15.76 11.14
CA LEU A 221 -10.06 17.06 10.63
C LEU A 221 -10.00 16.98 9.10
N THR A 222 -10.99 17.55 8.42
CA THR A 222 -11.16 17.41 6.96
C THR A 222 -10.33 18.40 6.16
N ASN A 223 -10.16 19.63 6.67
CA ASN A 223 -9.42 20.66 5.96
C ASN A 223 -8.76 21.64 6.93
N VAL A 224 -7.70 22.29 6.49
CA VAL A 224 -7.07 23.42 7.18
C VAL A 224 -6.81 24.52 6.16
N SER A 225 -7.10 25.77 6.50
CA SER A 225 -6.79 26.94 5.68
C SER A 225 -5.91 27.92 6.47
N PRO A 226 -4.77 28.36 5.95
CA PRO A 226 -4.10 27.91 4.72
C PRO A 226 -3.82 26.40 4.69
N VAL A 227 -3.67 25.81 3.51
CA VAL A 227 -3.53 24.35 3.37
C VAL A 227 -2.26 23.81 4.04
N ASN A 228 -2.30 22.61 4.60
CA ASN A 228 -1.12 21.98 5.22
C ASN A 228 0.09 21.91 4.26
N GLN A 229 1.30 21.95 4.80
CA GLN A 229 2.57 21.91 4.07
C GLN A 229 2.71 23.07 3.06
N THR A 230 2.29 24.27 3.47
CA THR A 230 2.43 25.52 2.70
C THR A 230 3.19 26.58 3.49
N ALA A 231 3.20 27.82 3.01
CA ALA A 231 3.65 28.98 3.77
C ALA A 231 2.52 29.89 4.23
N ILE A 232 2.73 30.52 5.39
CA ILE A 232 1.85 31.54 5.96
C ILE A 232 2.66 32.79 6.30
N ASN A 233 2.00 33.95 6.27
CA ASN A 233 2.56 35.18 6.80
C ASN A 233 2.51 35.17 8.32
N VAL A 234 3.34 36.02 8.92
CA VAL A 234 3.48 36.15 10.38
C VAL A 234 2.17 36.50 11.11
N GLY A 235 1.18 37.08 10.42
CA GLY A 235 -0.12 37.48 10.99
C GLY A 235 -1.32 36.65 10.53
N ASP A 236 -1.11 35.59 9.75
CA ASP A 236 -2.21 34.83 9.15
C ASP A 236 -2.99 34.03 10.20
N THR A 237 -4.31 33.92 10.01
CA THR A 237 -5.18 33.05 10.83
C THR A 237 -5.16 31.64 10.28
N ILE A 238 -5.04 30.65 11.17
CA ILE A 238 -5.10 29.23 10.81
C ILE A 238 -6.49 28.71 11.19
N GLN A 239 -7.27 28.28 10.21
CA GLN A 239 -8.61 27.75 10.38
C GLN A 239 -8.63 26.23 10.16
N PHE A 240 -9.04 25.49 11.19
CA PHE A 240 -9.27 24.05 11.16
C PHE A 240 -10.74 23.79 10.85
N THR A 241 -11.03 22.89 9.92
CA THR A 241 -12.40 22.50 9.52
C THR A 241 -12.62 21.00 9.75
N PHE A 242 -13.58 20.69 10.58
CA PHE A 242 -13.93 19.34 10.99
C PHE A 242 -15.13 18.79 10.20
N SER A 243 -15.26 17.47 10.16
CA SER A 243 -16.35 16.82 9.41
C SER A 243 -17.74 17.10 9.98
N LYS A 244 -17.83 17.49 11.26
CA LYS A 244 -19.06 17.81 12.00
C LYS A 244 -18.85 19.02 12.92
N PRO A 245 -19.93 19.65 13.44
CA PRO A 245 -19.82 20.75 14.40
C PRO A 245 -18.99 20.39 15.63
N VAL A 246 -18.15 21.32 16.09
CA VAL A 246 -17.22 21.10 17.20
C VAL A 246 -17.80 21.69 18.49
N THR A 247 -17.70 20.96 19.59
CA THR A 247 -18.07 21.46 20.92
C THR A 247 -17.17 22.65 21.30
N PRO A 248 -17.72 23.84 21.61
CA PRO A 248 -16.92 24.99 22.02
C PRO A 248 -16.02 24.65 23.20
N LEU A 249 -14.76 25.10 23.14
CA LEU A 249 -13.71 24.86 24.13
C LEU A 249 -13.29 23.39 24.34
N SER A 250 -13.70 22.45 23.46
CA SER A 250 -13.24 21.06 23.55
C SER A 250 -11.79 20.86 23.07
N CYS A 251 -11.34 21.65 22.11
CA CYS A 251 -9.99 21.52 21.57
C CYS A 251 -8.95 22.11 22.53
N THR A 252 -7.80 21.46 22.63
CA THR A 252 -6.60 21.95 23.32
C THR A 252 -5.38 21.89 22.41
N PHE A 253 -4.39 22.73 22.70
CA PHE A 253 -3.08 22.59 22.07
C PHE A 253 -2.35 21.39 22.65
N THR A 254 -1.69 20.65 21.78
CA THR A 254 -0.78 19.57 22.18
C THR A 254 0.56 19.75 21.51
N ALA A 255 1.62 19.33 22.18
CA ALA A 255 2.97 19.37 21.61
C ALA A 255 2.97 18.56 20.31
N PRO A 256 3.45 19.13 19.18
CA PRO A 256 3.52 18.41 17.92
C PRO A 256 4.33 17.12 18.10
N THR A 257 3.65 15.97 18.02
CA THR A 257 4.32 14.68 18.15
C THR A 257 5.06 14.35 16.85
N PRO A 258 6.35 13.96 16.90
CA PRO A 258 7.12 13.66 15.70
C PRO A 258 6.76 12.28 15.15
N THR A 259 5.65 12.19 14.43
CA THR A 259 5.36 11.07 13.52
C THR A 259 4.61 11.56 12.29
N PRO A 260 5.35 12.13 11.34
CA PRO A 260 5.22 11.71 9.95
C PRO A 260 6.57 11.27 9.36
N SER A 261 6.54 10.56 8.23
CA SER A 261 7.71 10.29 7.38
C SER A 261 8.39 11.57 6.84
N SER A 262 7.83 12.76 7.13
CA SER A 262 8.31 14.07 6.68
C SER A 262 9.23 14.81 7.68
N GLY A 263 9.73 14.13 8.72
CA GLY A 263 10.69 14.68 9.68
C GLY A 263 10.08 15.44 10.86
N ALA A 264 10.90 15.76 11.88
CA ALA A 264 10.47 16.44 13.11
C ALA A 264 10.01 17.89 12.85
N CYS A 265 9.19 18.43 13.76
CA CYS A 265 8.82 19.84 13.76
C CYS A 265 10.01 20.70 14.21
N ALA A 266 10.29 21.79 13.50
CA ALA A 266 11.38 22.70 13.87
C ALA A 266 11.03 23.55 15.09
N SER A 267 9.75 23.89 15.24
CA SER A 267 9.22 24.65 16.37
C SER A 267 7.71 24.42 16.52
N ASP A 268 7.20 24.59 17.73
CA ASP A 268 5.77 24.57 18.04
C ASP A 268 5.21 26.00 17.99
N LEU A 269 4.15 26.19 17.21
CA LEU A 269 3.43 27.45 17.06
C LEU A 269 2.46 27.71 18.22
N ALA A 270 2.01 26.69 18.95
CA ALA A 270 1.00 26.84 19.99
C ALA A 270 1.32 27.92 21.04
N PRO A 271 2.57 28.08 21.53
CA PRO A 271 2.92 29.15 22.47
C PRO A 271 2.75 30.58 21.94
N PHE A 272 2.66 30.76 20.62
CA PHE A 272 2.52 32.05 19.96
C PHE A 272 1.07 32.36 19.55
N ALA A 273 0.15 31.43 19.79
CA ALA A 273 -1.27 31.58 19.50
C ALA A 273 -1.99 32.33 20.63
N ASN A 274 -3.08 33.02 20.30
CA ASN A 274 -4.05 33.47 21.30
C ASN A 274 -4.73 32.25 21.95
N PRO A 275 -5.07 32.33 23.25
CA PRO A 275 -5.89 31.31 23.89
C PRO A 275 -7.21 31.10 23.12
N MET A 276 -7.59 29.85 22.90
CA MET A 276 -8.88 29.55 22.27
C MET A 276 -10.02 29.98 23.19
N THR A 277 -10.98 30.72 22.64
CA THR A 277 -12.19 31.15 23.34
C THR A 277 -13.42 30.59 22.63
N ALA A 278 -14.62 30.78 23.18
CA ALA A 278 -15.85 30.38 22.50
C ALA A 278 -16.00 31.02 21.10
N LEU A 279 -15.43 32.22 20.89
CA LEU A 279 -15.44 32.92 19.60
C LEU A 279 -14.49 32.30 18.57
N SER A 280 -13.55 31.46 19.00
CA SER A 280 -12.68 30.70 18.10
C SER A 280 -13.46 29.62 17.33
N TYR A 281 -14.66 29.25 17.79
CA TYR A 281 -15.47 28.17 17.24
C TYR A 281 -16.63 28.73 16.42
N ALA A 282 -16.79 28.26 15.18
CA ALA A 282 -17.94 28.59 14.34
C ALA A 282 -18.41 27.33 13.60
N GLY A 283 -19.49 26.72 14.10
CA GLY A 283 -20.02 25.47 13.54
C GLY A 283 -19.00 24.35 13.62
N ASN A 284 -18.51 23.90 12.46
CA ASN A 284 -17.49 22.87 12.32
C ASN A 284 -16.06 23.44 12.18
N THR A 285 -15.84 24.73 12.45
CA THR A 285 -14.53 25.36 12.30
C THR A 285 -13.96 25.86 13.62
N VAL A 286 -12.63 25.81 13.73
CA VAL A 286 -11.85 26.37 14.84
C VAL A 286 -10.77 27.29 14.26
N SER A 287 -10.79 28.56 14.61
CA SER A 287 -9.88 29.60 14.11
C SER A 287 -8.85 29.99 15.15
N ILE A 288 -7.57 29.97 14.76
CA ILE A 288 -6.43 30.25 15.62
C ILE A 288 -5.68 31.45 15.05
N THR A 289 -5.55 32.50 15.86
CA THR A 289 -4.83 33.72 15.52
C THR A 289 -3.54 33.82 16.33
N PRO A 290 -2.47 34.40 15.77
CA PRO A 290 -1.27 34.69 16.56
C PRO A 290 -1.56 35.79 17.59
N ASN A 291 -0.89 35.75 18.75
CA ASN A 291 -0.95 36.81 19.77
C ASN A 291 -0.24 38.08 19.31
N VAL A 292 0.93 37.94 18.68
CA VAL A 292 1.69 39.04 18.08
C VAL A 292 2.04 38.68 16.63
N SER A 293 2.80 37.59 16.49
CA SER A 293 3.22 37.06 15.21
C SER A 293 3.65 35.61 15.36
N TRP A 294 3.41 34.80 14.34
CA TRP A 294 4.07 33.51 14.22
C TRP A 294 5.60 33.72 14.10
N PRO A 295 6.42 32.90 14.78
CA PRO A 295 7.87 32.98 14.66
C PRO A 295 8.27 32.71 13.20
N ALA A 296 9.26 33.39 12.63
CA ALA A 296 9.69 33.09 11.25
C ALA A 296 10.53 31.80 11.19
N GLY A 297 10.40 31.01 10.12
CA GLY A 297 11.19 29.80 9.94
C GLY A 297 10.51 28.72 9.10
N LEU A 298 11.26 27.66 8.79
CA LEU A 298 10.78 26.52 8.02
C LEU A 298 10.31 25.39 8.95
N GLY A 299 9.27 24.66 8.55
CA GLY A 299 8.86 23.43 9.23
C GLY A 299 8.30 23.63 10.63
N GLN A 300 7.62 24.76 10.87
CA GLN A 300 6.93 25.04 12.12
C GLN A 300 5.59 24.33 12.15
N CYS A 301 5.18 23.86 13.33
CA CYS A 301 4.03 22.99 13.46
C CYS A 301 3.02 23.52 14.47
N ILE A 302 1.75 23.16 14.26
CA ILE A 302 0.67 23.36 15.22
C ILE A 302 -0.18 22.09 15.27
N GLN A 303 -0.57 21.67 16.48
CA GLN A 303 -1.40 20.48 16.65
C GLN A 303 -2.48 20.72 17.69
N LEU A 304 -3.70 20.29 17.35
CA LEU A 304 -4.84 20.24 18.24
C LEU A 304 -5.06 18.80 18.71
N SER A 305 -5.59 18.66 19.91
CA SER A 305 -6.11 17.39 20.43
C SER A 305 -7.36 17.66 21.29
N GLY A 306 -8.02 16.59 21.73
CA GLY A 306 -9.18 16.69 22.63
C GLY A 306 -10.47 17.24 22.01
N CYS A 307 -10.46 17.69 20.75
CA CYS A 307 -11.64 18.19 20.06
C CYS A 307 -12.77 17.14 20.02
N THR A 308 -14.00 17.54 20.38
CA THR A 308 -15.17 16.66 20.37
C THR A 308 -16.32 17.22 19.52
N GLU A 309 -17.13 16.32 18.97
CA GLU A 309 -18.34 16.67 18.23
C GLU A 309 -19.41 17.26 19.15
N ALA A 310 -20.05 18.35 18.71
CA ALA A 310 -21.15 18.98 19.42
C ALA A 310 -22.36 18.05 19.53
N GLY A 311 -22.85 17.86 20.76
CA GLY A 311 -24.04 17.04 21.05
C GLY A 311 -23.75 15.58 21.35
N THR A 312 -22.68 14.99 20.81
CA THR A 312 -22.31 13.58 21.08
C THR A 312 -21.08 13.44 21.98
N ASN A 313 -20.25 14.49 22.08
CA ASN A 313 -18.95 14.49 22.77
C ASN A 313 -17.96 13.42 22.28
N ARG A 314 -18.16 12.87 21.09
CA ARG A 314 -17.24 11.90 20.50
C ARG A 314 -15.99 12.59 19.95
N PRO A 315 -14.79 12.00 20.09
CA PRO A 315 -13.55 12.65 19.69
C PRO A 315 -13.35 12.64 18.18
N PHE A 316 -12.83 13.75 17.65
CA PHE A 316 -12.31 13.83 16.29
C PHE A 316 -10.94 13.13 16.20
N GLN A 317 -10.71 12.40 15.11
CA GLN A 317 -9.43 11.81 14.78
C GLN A 317 -8.50 12.88 14.21
N ILE A 318 -7.53 13.32 15.01
CA ILE A 318 -6.46 14.26 14.62
C ILE A 318 -5.14 13.52 14.74
N THR A 319 -4.59 13.09 13.60
CA THR A 319 -3.47 12.13 13.57
C THR A 319 -2.11 12.76 13.34
N SER A 320 -2.05 14.01 12.87
CA SER A 320 -0.79 14.64 12.51
C SER A 320 -0.80 16.15 12.77
N PRO A 321 0.38 16.73 13.09
CA PRO A 321 0.53 18.17 13.16
C PRO A 321 0.40 18.82 11.77
N ILE A 322 -0.12 20.04 11.75
CA ILE A 322 -0.11 20.88 10.55
C ILE A 322 1.20 21.63 10.49
N ARG A 323 1.84 21.66 9.32
CA ARG A 323 3.17 22.23 9.12
C ARG A 323 3.15 23.41 8.17
N TYR A 324 3.85 24.47 8.54
CA TYR A 324 4.04 25.67 7.73
C TYR A 324 5.50 26.12 7.65
N GLY A 325 5.83 26.82 6.56
CA GLY A 325 6.88 27.81 6.58
C GLY A 325 6.30 29.18 6.92
N VAL A 326 6.83 29.84 7.94
CA VAL A 326 6.42 31.19 8.29
C VAL A 326 7.41 32.16 7.69
N THR A 327 6.94 33.00 6.76
CA THR A 327 7.77 33.97 6.05
C THR A 327 7.00 35.22 5.66
N SER A 328 7.72 36.28 5.31
CA SER A 328 7.19 37.50 4.67
C SER A 328 7.22 37.45 3.15
N GLN A 329 7.71 36.35 2.55
CA GLN A 329 7.90 36.22 1.10
C GLN A 329 7.14 35.01 0.55
N ILE A 330 5.87 35.22 0.23
CA ILE A 330 5.02 34.25 -0.45
C ILE A 330 4.69 34.79 -1.83
N LYS A 331 4.96 33.99 -2.87
CA LYS A 331 4.70 34.29 -4.27
C LYS A 331 3.73 33.25 -4.84
N TYR A 332 2.71 33.72 -5.54
CA TYR A 332 1.68 32.90 -6.17
C TYR A 332 1.88 32.90 -7.68
N VAL A 333 1.83 31.70 -8.28
CA VAL A 333 1.97 31.50 -9.72
C VAL A 333 0.79 30.67 -10.23
N LYS A 334 0.11 31.15 -11.27
CA LYS A 334 -1.01 30.45 -11.90
C LYS A 334 -1.01 30.61 -13.42
N VAL A 335 -1.46 29.60 -14.14
CA VAL A 335 -1.70 29.72 -15.60
C VAL A 335 -2.73 30.83 -15.85
N GLY A 336 -2.45 31.72 -16.80
CA GLY A 336 -3.27 32.91 -17.07
C GLY A 336 -3.13 34.04 -16.04
N GLY A 337 -2.12 33.98 -15.15
CA GLY A 337 -1.75 35.07 -14.25
C GLY A 337 -1.18 36.31 -14.96
N LEU A 338 -0.70 37.26 -14.16
CA LEU A 338 -0.07 38.49 -14.65
C LEU A 338 1.33 38.24 -15.20
N ALA A 339 1.71 38.94 -16.27
CA ALA A 339 3.07 38.88 -16.83
C ALA A 339 4.13 39.57 -15.95
N ALA A 340 3.71 40.48 -15.07
CA ALA A 340 4.59 41.21 -14.16
C ALA A 340 3.86 41.63 -12.88
N GLY A 341 4.61 41.95 -11.82
CA GLY A 341 4.09 42.41 -10.53
C GLY A 341 4.79 41.77 -9.32
N ALA A 342 4.27 42.01 -8.11
CA ALA A 342 4.87 41.50 -6.88
C ALA A 342 4.59 40.02 -6.60
N CYS A 343 3.61 39.42 -7.32
CA CYS A 343 3.13 38.05 -7.16
C CYS A 343 2.69 37.67 -5.74
N ASN A 344 2.37 38.61 -4.86
CA ASN A 344 2.23 38.38 -3.41
C ASN A 344 0.81 38.08 -2.92
N THR A 345 -0.17 38.02 -3.81
CA THR A 345 -1.56 37.63 -3.51
C THR A 345 -2.10 36.71 -4.60
N ILE A 346 -3.14 35.94 -4.29
CA ILE A 346 -3.79 35.04 -5.27
C ILE A 346 -4.39 35.83 -6.46
N ALA A 347 -4.90 37.04 -6.18
CA ALA A 347 -5.43 37.94 -7.20
C ALA A 347 -4.33 38.43 -8.15
N ASN A 348 -3.15 38.77 -7.62
CA ASN A 348 -2.00 39.26 -8.38
C ASN A 348 -0.99 38.15 -8.72
N ALA A 349 -1.44 36.90 -8.78
CA ALA A 349 -0.57 35.76 -9.08
C ALA A 349 0.05 35.92 -10.49
N CYS A 350 1.33 35.59 -10.61
CA CYS A 350 2.09 35.73 -11.85
C CYS A 350 1.90 34.52 -12.77
N ASN A 351 2.11 34.67 -14.08
CA ASN A 351 1.99 33.59 -15.05
C ASN A 351 3.28 32.76 -15.20
N GLU A 352 4.43 33.29 -14.79
CA GLU A 352 5.74 32.67 -14.98
C GLU A 352 6.44 32.41 -13.63
N ILE A 353 6.93 31.18 -13.44
CA ILE A 353 7.62 30.75 -12.22
C ILE A 353 8.94 31.52 -12.06
N GLN A 354 9.74 31.60 -13.12
CA GLN A 354 11.03 32.30 -13.07
C GLN A 354 10.84 33.78 -12.72
N TYR A 355 9.85 34.44 -13.33
CA TYR A 355 9.51 35.82 -12.95
C TYR A 355 9.17 35.94 -11.46
N ALA A 356 8.33 35.06 -10.90
CA ALA A 356 8.02 35.09 -9.47
C ALA A 356 9.25 34.90 -8.58
N ILE A 357 10.21 34.06 -8.99
CA ILE A 357 11.50 33.88 -8.30
C ILE A 357 12.33 35.17 -8.32
N THR A 358 12.30 35.96 -9.40
CA THR A 358 13.00 37.25 -9.43
C THR A 358 12.47 38.24 -8.39
N GLN A 359 11.22 38.07 -7.94
CA GLN A 359 10.59 38.89 -6.89
C GLN A 359 10.98 38.46 -5.47
N CYS A 360 11.76 37.38 -5.32
CA CYS A 360 12.33 36.94 -4.05
C CYS A 360 13.63 37.67 -3.74
N ASN A 361 13.85 38.05 -2.48
CA ASN A 361 15.16 38.47 -1.99
C ASN A 361 15.76 37.39 -1.07
N THR A 362 16.99 37.57 -0.61
CA THR A 362 17.72 36.57 0.20
C THR A 362 17.65 36.83 1.71
N ALA A 363 16.80 37.75 2.18
CA ALA A 363 16.69 38.04 3.61
C ALA A 363 15.99 36.90 4.37
N THR A 364 14.84 36.44 3.87
CA THR A 364 14.01 35.37 4.46
C THR A 364 13.73 34.29 3.43
N PRO A 365 13.35 33.05 3.84
CA PRO A 365 12.94 32.02 2.90
C PRO A 365 11.79 32.48 2.00
N CYS A 366 11.95 32.36 0.70
CA CYS A 366 10.92 32.76 -0.27
C CYS A 366 10.16 31.54 -0.78
N PHE A 367 8.85 31.53 -0.57
CA PHE A 367 7.97 30.48 -1.05
C PHE A 367 7.36 30.89 -2.38
N VAL A 368 7.56 30.07 -3.41
CA VAL A 368 6.90 30.18 -4.71
C VAL A 368 5.91 29.03 -4.82
N LEU A 369 4.64 29.35 -4.64
CA LEU A 369 3.51 28.43 -4.69
C LEU A 369 2.93 28.43 -6.10
N VAL A 370 2.85 27.25 -6.71
CA VAL A 370 2.48 27.11 -8.13
C VAL A 370 1.21 26.27 -8.25
N SER A 371 0.16 26.83 -8.85
CA SER A 371 -1.10 26.12 -9.08
C SER A 371 -1.00 25.11 -10.21
N GLN A 372 -1.98 24.22 -10.28
CA GLN A 372 -2.17 23.25 -11.36
C GLN A 372 -2.09 23.91 -12.74
N GLY A 373 -1.62 23.15 -13.72
CA GLY A 373 -1.46 23.60 -15.10
C GLY A 373 -0.05 23.34 -15.64
N THR A 374 0.16 23.71 -16.90
CA THR A 374 1.44 23.52 -17.60
C THR A 374 2.16 24.85 -17.75
N TYR A 375 3.41 24.89 -17.30
CA TYR A 375 4.32 26.03 -17.37
C TYR A 375 5.46 25.66 -18.33
N SER A 376 5.31 26.08 -19.58
CA SER A 376 6.23 25.78 -20.66
C SER A 376 7.34 26.83 -20.76
N ILE A 377 8.57 26.37 -20.92
CA ILE A 377 9.76 27.20 -21.09
C ILE A 377 10.11 27.20 -22.57
N PHE A 378 9.88 28.31 -23.26
CA PHE A 378 10.15 28.46 -24.70
C PHE A 378 11.49 29.13 -24.99
N GLY A 379 12.09 29.78 -23.99
CA GLY A 379 13.39 30.43 -24.11
C GLY A 379 14.17 30.43 -22.81
N MET A 380 15.47 30.68 -22.91
CA MET A 380 16.41 30.62 -21.79
C MET A 380 16.09 31.63 -20.67
N GLY A 381 15.42 32.74 -20.98
CA GLY A 381 14.98 33.72 -19.98
C GLY A 381 13.89 33.20 -19.03
N GLN A 382 13.14 32.17 -19.44
CA GLN A 382 12.05 31.57 -18.65
C GLN A 382 12.51 30.36 -17.82
N ARG A 383 13.78 29.96 -17.98
CA ARG A 383 14.39 28.88 -17.21
C ARG A 383 14.32 29.21 -15.72
N ILE A 384 13.88 28.25 -14.91
CA ILE A 384 13.80 28.39 -13.46
C ILE A 384 15.21 28.33 -12.89
N ILE A 385 15.71 29.46 -12.39
CA ILE A 385 17.03 29.59 -11.78
C ILE A 385 16.87 29.54 -10.27
N LEU A 386 17.47 28.52 -9.65
CA LEU A 386 17.47 28.37 -8.22
C LEU A 386 18.25 29.51 -7.55
N LYS A 387 17.73 29.94 -6.40
CA LYS A 387 18.28 31.01 -5.58
C LYS A 387 18.30 30.56 -4.13
N ASP A 388 19.26 31.06 -3.35
CA ASP A 388 19.35 30.76 -1.93
C ASP A 388 18.02 31.02 -1.19
N LYS A 389 17.70 30.14 -0.24
CA LYS A 389 16.46 30.10 0.57
C LYS A 389 15.14 29.87 -0.18
N LEU A 390 15.18 29.53 -1.47
CA LEU A 390 13.96 29.25 -2.26
C LEU A 390 13.23 27.97 -1.80
N GLN A 391 11.92 28.09 -1.61
CA GLN A 391 10.98 26.97 -1.44
C GLN A 391 10.03 26.97 -2.64
N LEU A 392 10.21 26.03 -3.55
CA LEU A 392 9.41 25.89 -4.76
C LEU A 392 8.41 24.75 -4.56
N LEU A 393 7.12 25.07 -4.50
CA LEU A 393 6.05 24.12 -4.16
C LEU A 393 4.96 24.10 -5.23
N GLY A 394 4.71 22.93 -5.81
CA GLY A 394 3.63 22.65 -6.74
C GLY A 394 2.48 21.87 -6.08
N GLY A 395 1.48 21.54 -6.89
CA GLY A 395 0.34 20.72 -6.48
C GLY A 395 -0.86 21.51 -5.94
N PHE A 396 -0.93 22.82 -6.16
CA PHE A 396 -2.02 23.65 -5.63
C PHE A 396 -3.22 23.71 -6.58
N ARG A 397 -4.44 23.71 -6.03
CA ARG A 397 -5.63 24.14 -6.77
C ARG A 397 -5.50 25.64 -7.13
N ASN A 398 -6.22 26.09 -8.16
CA ASN A 398 -6.13 27.49 -8.66
C ASN A 398 -6.46 28.58 -7.61
N ASP A 399 -7.15 28.24 -6.53
CA ASP A 399 -7.46 29.14 -5.41
C ASP A 399 -6.51 28.98 -4.20
N PHE A 400 -5.51 28.09 -4.30
CA PHE A 400 -4.53 27.77 -3.27
C PHE A 400 -5.13 27.27 -1.94
N GLN A 401 -6.40 26.85 -1.93
CA GLN A 401 -7.08 26.34 -0.74
C GLN A 401 -6.92 24.82 -0.57
N ALA A 402 -6.36 24.13 -1.57
CA ALA A 402 -6.09 22.70 -1.53
C ALA A 402 -4.75 22.41 -2.20
N ARG A 403 -4.07 21.37 -1.70
CA ARG A 403 -2.77 20.93 -2.22
C ARG A 403 -2.71 19.40 -2.25
N ASP A 404 -2.55 18.87 -3.44
CA ASP A 404 -2.42 17.45 -3.74
C ASP A 404 -1.82 17.36 -5.16
N SER A 405 -0.61 16.81 -5.28
CA SER A 405 0.10 16.73 -6.55
C SER A 405 -0.52 15.74 -7.54
N ALA A 406 -1.34 14.79 -7.07
CA ALA A 406 -2.08 13.87 -7.92
C ALA A 406 -3.39 14.49 -8.42
N ALA A 407 -4.13 15.18 -7.54
CA ALA A 407 -5.39 15.83 -7.91
C ALA A 407 -5.19 17.14 -8.70
N TYR A 408 -4.12 17.89 -8.40
CA TYR A 408 -3.84 19.22 -8.96
C TYR A 408 -2.45 19.27 -9.59
N PRO A 409 -2.20 18.53 -10.69
CA PRO A 409 -0.87 18.39 -11.26
C PRO A 409 -0.30 19.73 -11.74
N THR A 410 0.89 20.07 -11.26
CA THR A 410 1.70 21.21 -11.72
C THR A 410 2.82 20.70 -12.62
N ILE A 411 2.76 21.03 -13.90
CA ILE A 411 3.68 20.53 -14.92
C ILE A 411 4.64 21.65 -15.34
N ILE A 412 5.95 21.40 -15.23
CA ILE A 412 7.00 22.26 -15.80
C ILE A 412 7.56 21.52 -17.01
N ARG A 413 7.58 22.15 -18.19
CA ARG A 413 8.06 21.52 -19.42
C ARG A 413 9.05 22.41 -20.13
N ASP A 414 10.19 21.85 -20.51
CA ASP A 414 11.16 22.52 -21.38
C ASP A 414 10.77 22.32 -22.85
N ASP A 415 10.27 23.38 -23.48
CA ASP A 415 9.85 23.43 -24.89
C ASP A 415 10.81 24.32 -25.72
N VAL A 416 12.04 24.55 -25.26
CA VAL A 416 13.03 25.35 -26.01
C VAL A 416 13.32 24.64 -27.33
N GLY A 417 13.12 25.34 -28.45
CA GLY A 417 13.28 24.79 -29.79
C GLY A 417 14.71 24.31 -30.11
N THR A 418 14.86 23.59 -31.22
CA THR A 418 16.15 23.07 -31.68
C THR A 418 17.22 24.16 -31.78
N GLY A 419 18.38 23.90 -31.20
CA GLY A 419 19.53 24.82 -31.20
C GLY A 419 19.45 25.94 -30.15
N GLY A 420 18.35 26.06 -29.40
CA GLY A 420 18.21 27.07 -28.33
C GLY A 420 18.98 26.74 -27.04
N CYS A 421 19.32 25.46 -26.84
CA CYS A 421 20.11 24.93 -25.72
C CYS A 421 20.63 23.53 -26.10
N GLY A 422 21.28 22.84 -25.15
CA GLY A 422 21.65 21.43 -25.35
C GLY A 422 22.82 21.26 -26.31
N ALA A 423 23.82 22.14 -26.24
CA ALA A 423 25.03 22.06 -27.06
C ALA A 423 26.09 21.12 -26.46
N SER A 424 25.98 20.81 -25.17
CA SER A 424 26.89 19.90 -24.44
C SER A 424 26.21 19.39 -23.16
N ASP A 425 26.86 18.45 -22.48
CA ASP A 425 26.39 17.90 -21.19
C ASP A 425 26.29 18.99 -20.10
N PHE A 426 27.24 19.93 -20.08
CA PHE A 426 27.19 21.09 -19.19
C PHE A 426 26.19 22.16 -19.66
N GLY A 427 26.06 22.34 -20.98
CA GLY A 427 25.12 23.27 -21.62
C GLY A 427 23.77 22.64 -21.96
N THR A 428 23.31 21.69 -21.16
CA THR A 428 22.08 20.91 -21.40
C THR A 428 20.83 21.81 -21.44
N CYS A 429 19.82 21.39 -22.21
CA CYS A 429 18.48 21.94 -22.06
C CYS A 429 17.93 21.50 -20.70
N THR A 430 17.43 22.45 -19.92
CA THR A 430 16.85 22.15 -18.62
C THR A 430 15.79 23.18 -18.24
N PRO A 431 14.65 22.74 -17.69
CA PRO A 431 13.66 23.65 -17.15
C PRO A 431 14.08 24.25 -15.80
N ILE A 432 14.83 23.51 -14.97
CA ILE A 432 15.29 23.96 -13.65
C ILE A 432 16.82 23.88 -13.59
N ALA A 433 17.46 24.98 -13.18
CA ALA A 433 18.91 25.07 -13.07
C ALA A 433 19.35 25.71 -11.75
N GLY A 434 20.29 25.06 -11.06
CA GLY A 434 21.03 25.59 -9.92
C GLY A 434 22.50 25.78 -10.29
N GLY A 435 22.94 27.03 -10.35
CA GLY A 435 24.35 27.37 -10.57
C GLY A 435 25.17 27.37 -9.28
N SER A 436 26.38 27.93 -9.36
CA SER A 436 27.31 27.97 -8.24
C SER A 436 26.89 29.01 -7.19
N PHE A 437 26.44 28.55 -6.03
CA PHE A 437 26.22 29.37 -4.84
C PHE A 437 26.29 28.52 -3.57
N THR A 438 26.43 29.19 -2.42
CA THR A 438 26.40 28.57 -1.10
C THR A 438 25.04 28.82 -0.45
N MET A 439 24.40 27.77 0.05
CA MET A 439 23.12 27.88 0.75
C MET A 439 23.29 28.43 2.16
N THR A 440 22.34 29.25 2.59
CA THR A 440 22.23 29.76 3.98
C THR A 440 20.92 29.36 4.67
N SER A 441 20.09 28.56 4.00
CA SER A 441 18.89 27.94 4.54
C SER A 441 18.56 26.67 3.76
N ASN A 442 17.71 25.80 4.32
CA ASN A 442 17.20 24.66 3.57
C ASN A 442 16.44 25.16 2.34
N MET A 443 16.52 24.42 1.23
CA MET A 443 15.78 24.69 0.00
C MET A 443 14.93 23.48 -0.37
N MET A 444 13.78 23.71 -0.99
CA MET A 444 12.86 22.64 -1.35
C MET A 444 12.33 22.79 -2.77
N ILE A 445 12.24 21.67 -3.48
CA ILE A 445 11.51 21.51 -4.75
C ILE A 445 10.56 20.33 -4.57
N GLN A 446 9.25 20.58 -4.57
CA GLN A 446 8.26 19.55 -4.27
C GLN A 446 6.96 19.69 -5.07
N GLY A 447 6.43 18.55 -5.53
CA GLY A 447 5.07 18.44 -6.07
C GLY A 447 4.95 18.82 -7.55
N PHE A 448 6.02 18.67 -8.32
CA PHE A 448 6.03 18.96 -9.75
C PHE A 448 6.13 17.69 -10.60
N THR A 449 5.46 17.73 -11.76
CA THR A 449 5.86 16.92 -12.92
C THR A 449 6.81 17.76 -13.77
N ILE A 450 8.05 17.34 -13.94
CA ILE A 450 9.09 18.04 -14.69
C ILE A 450 9.40 17.24 -15.94
N ILE A 451 9.13 17.81 -17.11
CA ILE A 451 9.33 17.16 -18.40
C ILE A 451 10.55 17.79 -19.08
N THR A 452 11.52 16.96 -19.46
CA THR A 452 12.76 17.42 -20.11
C THR A 452 12.52 17.86 -21.56
N ASN A 453 13.49 18.57 -22.12
CA ASN A 453 13.44 19.00 -23.51
C ASN A 453 13.36 17.81 -24.48
N GLN A 454 12.45 17.90 -25.45
CA GLN A 454 12.26 16.87 -26.48
C GLN A 454 13.00 17.18 -27.80
N PHE A 455 13.39 18.44 -28.03
CA PHE A 455 13.86 18.93 -29.32
C PHE A 455 15.38 18.86 -29.52
N ASN A 456 16.15 18.82 -28.43
CA ASN A 456 17.60 18.93 -28.44
C ASN A 456 18.29 17.62 -27.99
N ALA A 457 19.58 17.51 -28.28
CA ALA A 457 20.34 16.28 -28.06
C ALA A 457 20.65 16.04 -26.58
N TRP A 458 21.13 17.06 -25.86
CA TRP A 458 21.26 17.05 -24.41
C TRP A 458 20.04 17.69 -23.76
N GLY A 459 19.32 16.89 -22.97
CA GLY A 459 18.16 17.31 -22.22
C GLY A 459 18.20 16.74 -20.81
N THR A 460 17.92 17.59 -19.83
CA THR A 460 17.87 17.28 -18.41
C THR A 460 16.63 17.93 -17.77
N GLY A 461 16.07 17.34 -16.70
CA GLY A 461 14.95 17.92 -15.96
C GLY A 461 15.41 18.89 -14.88
N ILE A 462 16.36 18.45 -14.05
CA ILE A 462 16.99 19.30 -13.02
C ILE A 462 18.50 19.25 -13.20
N TRP A 463 19.10 20.42 -13.41
CA TRP A 463 20.54 20.58 -13.55
C TRP A 463 21.11 21.35 -12.35
N LEU A 464 22.03 20.74 -11.61
CA LEU A 464 22.71 21.37 -10.47
C LEU A 464 24.23 21.27 -10.65
N SER A 465 24.92 22.40 -10.52
CA SER A 465 26.36 22.46 -10.70
C SER A 465 27.05 23.36 -9.67
N ASN A 466 28.00 22.77 -8.93
CA ASN A 466 28.84 23.44 -7.93
C ASN A 466 28.02 24.15 -6.83
N LEU A 467 26.98 23.47 -6.33
CA LEU A 467 26.09 24.00 -5.30
C LEU A 467 26.54 23.49 -3.93
N ASN A 468 27.01 24.41 -3.09
CA ASN A 468 27.47 24.11 -1.74
C ASN A 468 26.30 24.26 -0.75
N THR A 469 25.83 23.16 -0.18
CA THR A 469 24.72 23.17 0.78
C THR A 469 25.16 23.60 2.18
N ALA A 470 26.47 23.68 2.46
CA ALA A 470 27.04 23.96 3.77
C ALA A 470 26.39 23.10 4.88
N GLY A 471 25.79 23.72 5.90
CA GLY A 471 25.05 23.03 6.98
C GLY A 471 23.56 22.80 6.69
N PHE A 472 23.07 23.16 5.52
CA PHE A 472 21.65 23.11 5.14
C PHE A 472 21.40 22.00 4.12
N SER A 473 20.13 21.64 3.94
CA SER A 473 19.69 20.59 3.02
C SER A 473 19.03 21.15 1.76
N LEU A 474 19.45 20.66 0.59
CA LEU A 474 18.73 20.84 -0.67
C LEU A 474 17.81 19.64 -0.88
N ILE A 475 16.50 19.85 -0.74
CA ILE A 475 15.51 18.79 -0.70
C ILE A 475 14.71 18.78 -2.00
N ILE A 476 14.80 17.67 -2.73
CA ILE A 476 14.02 17.41 -3.96
C ILE A 476 13.14 16.21 -3.64
N THR A 477 11.83 16.44 -3.49
CA THR A 477 10.92 15.38 -3.00
C THR A 477 9.54 15.39 -3.63
N GLY A 478 8.94 14.22 -3.82
CA GLY A 478 7.56 14.11 -4.33
C GLY A 478 7.37 14.67 -5.73
N ASN A 479 8.41 14.60 -6.58
CA ASN A 479 8.35 15.04 -7.98
C ASN A 479 8.33 13.84 -8.93
N ALA A 480 7.72 14.03 -10.10
CA ALA A 480 7.88 13.16 -11.26
C ALA A 480 8.80 13.84 -12.27
N ILE A 481 10.02 13.36 -12.46
CA ILE A 481 11.02 13.92 -13.37
C ILE A 481 11.12 12.99 -14.58
N LEU A 482 10.55 13.43 -15.70
CA LEU A 482 10.25 12.62 -16.87
C LEU A 482 11.12 13.06 -18.05
N GLY A 483 12.07 12.20 -18.40
CA GLY A 483 12.84 12.29 -19.63
C GLY A 483 11.94 12.17 -20.87
N ALA A 484 12.13 13.08 -21.82
CA ALA A 484 11.45 13.01 -23.11
C ALA A 484 11.81 11.74 -23.86
N THR A 485 10.82 11.12 -24.51
CA THR A 485 10.97 9.84 -25.23
C THR A 485 11.21 10.00 -26.73
N ASP A 486 11.18 11.23 -27.25
CA ASP A 486 11.20 11.50 -28.69
C ASP A 486 12.61 11.53 -29.32
N VAL A 487 12.64 11.15 -30.60
CA VAL A 487 13.78 10.81 -31.47
C VAL A 487 14.19 11.92 -32.44
N THR A 488 13.72 13.16 -32.23
CA THR A 488 13.98 14.25 -33.19
C THR A 488 15.44 14.71 -33.21
N SER A 489 16.20 14.48 -32.13
CA SER A 489 17.63 14.79 -32.08
C SER A 489 18.48 13.64 -32.65
N ALA A 490 19.47 14.00 -33.47
CA ALA A 490 20.40 13.03 -34.05
C ALA A 490 21.18 12.29 -32.96
N TYR A 491 21.46 11.00 -33.22
CA TYR A 491 22.34 10.22 -32.36
C TYR A 491 23.72 10.86 -32.25
N GLY A 492 24.29 10.84 -31.05
CA GLY A 492 25.72 11.08 -30.84
C GLY A 492 26.25 10.21 -29.72
N LEU A 493 27.46 9.68 -29.90
CA LEU A 493 28.12 8.87 -28.89
C LEU A 493 28.31 9.68 -27.59
N PHE A 494 27.98 9.07 -26.44
CA PHE A 494 28.02 9.67 -25.10
C PHE A 494 27.05 10.83 -24.85
N ILE A 495 26.22 11.21 -25.82
CA ILE A 495 25.14 12.17 -25.58
C ILE A 495 24.17 11.54 -24.59
N THR A 496 23.92 12.27 -23.50
CA THR A 496 23.13 11.81 -22.38
C THR A 496 21.82 12.59 -22.29
N LYS A 497 20.70 11.88 -22.24
CA LYS A 497 19.42 12.43 -21.82
C LYS A 497 19.13 11.96 -20.40
N SER A 498 19.25 12.87 -19.44
CA SER A 498 19.10 12.54 -18.02
C SER A 498 17.82 13.12 -17.43
N ALA A 499 17.29 12.52 -16.36
CA ALA A 499 16.25 13.22 -15.58
C ALA A 499 16.91 14.28 -14.69
N MET A 500 18.03 13.91 -14.05
CA MET A 500 18.81 14.78 -13.17
C MET A 500 20.29 14.79 -13.54
N TYR A 501 20.89 15.98 -13.50
CA TYR A 501 22.33 16.20 -13.62
C TYR A 501 22.83 16.86 -12.33
N LEU A 502 23.76 16.20 -11.64
CA LEU A 502 24.28 16.60 -10.35
C LEU A 502 25.80 16.64 -10.41
N TYR A 503 26.39 17.83 -10.39
CA TYR A 503 27.84 18.02 -10.47
C TYR A 503 28.33 18.78 -9.25
N ASN A 504 29.17 18.14 -8.43
CA ASN A 504 29.76 18.74 -7.22
C ASN A 504 28.70 19.45 -6.34
N VAL A 505 27.64 18.72 -5.97
CA VAL A 505 26.56 19.21 -5.10
C VAL A 505 26.68 18.56 -3.73
N GLY A 506 26.67 19.33 -2.64
CA GLY A 506 26.71 18.75 -1.30
C GLY A 506 27.18 19.72 -0.21
N PRO A 507 27.35 19.24 1.05
CA PRO A 507 27.31 17.84 1.43
C PRO A 507 25.91 17.21 1.66
N ASN A 508 24.85 18.03 1.80
CA ASN A 508 23.53 17.55 2.22
C ASN A 508 22.48 17.67 1.10
N LEU A 509 22.73 17.02 -0.05
CA LEU A 509 21.67 16.81 -1.04
C LEU A 509 20.68 15.76 -0.52
N VAL A 510 19.38 15.98 -0.69
CA VAL A 510 18.33 15.00 -0.34
C VAL A 510 17.41 14.83 -1.54
N VAL A 511 17.47 13.68 -2.20
CA VAL A 511 16.56 13.28 -3.27
C VAL A 511 15.68 12.16 -2.73
N ALA A 512 14.43 12.47 -2.38
CA ALA A 512 13.57 11.53 -1.66
C ALA A 512 12.14 11.41 -2.21
N GLY A 513 11.63 10.19 -2.40
CA GLY A 513 10.21 10.01 -2.77
C GLY A 513 9.85 10.51 -4.17
N ASN A 514 10.80 10.53 -5.12
CA ASN A 514 10.57 10.98 -6.50
C ASN A 514 10.38 9.79 -7.45
N TYR A 515 9.66 10.02 -8.54
CA TYR A 515 9.69 9.18 -9.72
C TYR A 515 10.63 9.80 -10.75
N ILE A 516 11.70 9.10 -11.11
CA ILE A 516 12.80 9.62 -11.93
C ILE A 516 12.97 8.72 -13.15
N LEU A 517 12.87 9.29 -14.34
CA LEU A 517 12.97 8.57 -15.62
C LEU A 517 13.93 9.29 -16.57
N GLY A 518 15.00 8.61 -16.99
CA GLY A 518 15.91 9.08 -18.03
C GLY A 518 15.23 9.22 -19.40
N GLY A 519 15.68 10.17 -20.22
CA GLY A 519 15.11 10.41 -21.55
C GLY A 519 15.58 9.36 -22.57
N SER A 520 14.74 9.06 -23.55
CA SER A 520 15.04 8.02 -24.55
C SER A 520 15.59 8.59 -25.86
N GLY A 521 16.22 7.71 -26.66
CA GLY A 521 16.54 7.99 -28.05
C GLY A 521 17.91 8.62 -28.30
N ASN A 522 18.89 8.45 -27.40
CA ASN A 522 20.30 8.78 -27.69
C ASN A 522 21.26 7.69 -27.20
N SER A 523 22.56 7.96 -27.08
CA SER A 523 23.58 7.02 -26.60
C SER A 523 23.33 6.60 -25.15
N LEU A 524 23.10 7.57 -24.26
CA LEU A 524 22.88 7.32 -22.83
C LEU A 524 21.52 7.83 -22.39
N SER A 525 20.78 6.95 -21.71
CA SER A 525 19.53 7.27 -21.03
C SER A 525 19.72 7.03 -19.54
N VAL A 526 19.67 8.09 -18.74
CA VAL A 526 20.10 8.03 -17.33
C VAL A 526 19.05 8.65 -16.41
N GLY A 527 18.59 7.94 -15.39
CA GLY A 527 17.75 8.55 -14.35
C GLY A 527 18.49 9.70 -13.67
N MET A 528 19.61 9.40 -13.00
CA MET A 528 20.45 10.40 -12.34
C MET A 528 21.90 10.31 -12.79
N ARG A 529 22.43 11.40 -13.34
CA ARG A 529 23.83 11.58 -13.70
C ARG A 529 24.54 12.34 -12.58
N ILE A 530 25.45 11.69 -11.89
CA ILE A 530 26.10 12.16 -10.66
C ILE A 530 27.61 12.29 -10.92
N LEU A 531 28.16 13.47 -10.67
CA LEU A 531 29.50 13.83 -11.08
C LEU A 531 30.27 14.53 -9.96
N GLU A 532 31.60 14.40 -10.02
CA GLU A 532 32.60 15.16 -9.28
C GLU A 532 32.29 15.33 -7.78
N GLY A 533 32.21 14.21 -7.05
CA GLY A 533 32.14 14.23 -5.59
C GLY A 533 30.83 14.74 -5.00
N THR A 534 29.73 14.75 -5.76
CA THR A 534 28.38 15.02 -5.25
C THR A 534 28.05 14.11 -4.06
N GLN A 535 27.50 14.70 -2.99
CA GLN A 535 27.23 14.02 -1.71
C GLN A 535 25.81 14.26 -1.22
N GLY A 536 25.26 13.26 -0.54
CA GLY A 536 23.95 13.32 0.08
C GLY A 536 23.20 11.99 0.09
N VAL A 537 21.89 12.07 0.27
CA VAL A 537 20.99 10.93 0.42
C VAL A 537 20.07 10.83 -0.80
N ILE A 538 19.98 9.63 -1.35
CA ILE A 538 19.02 9.24 -2.38
C ILE A 538 18.16 8.14 -1.77
N SER A 539 16.92 8.46 -1.38
CA SER A 539 16.08 7.50 -0.68
C SER A 539 14.64 7.42 -1.15
N ASN A 540 14.03 6.23 -1.06
CA ASN A 540 12.61 6.04 -1.33
C ASN A 540 12.18 6.49 -2.75
N ASN A 541 13.08 6.49 -3.74
CA ASN A 541 12.77 6.89 -5.11
C ASN A 541 12.48 5.67 -6.00
N TYR A 542 11.72 5.91 -7.07
CA TYR A 542 11.65 5.03 -8.22
C TYR A 542 12.59 5.61 -9.29
N ILE A 543 13.71 4.95 -9.54
CA ILE A 543 14.79 5.44 -10.41
C ILE A 543 14.88 4.55 -11.64
N ASN A 544 14.71 5.17 -12.81
CA ASN A 544 14.57 4.45 -14.06
C ASN A 544 15.43 5.08 -15.16
N GLY A 545 15.89 4.22 -16.06
CA GLY A 545 16.40 4.63 -17.37
C GLY A 545 15.32 4.39 -18.43
N GLY A 546 15.20 5.31 -19.39
CA GLY A 546 14.53 5.07 -20.66
C GLY A 546 15.39 4.22 -21.61
N SER A 547 15.13 4.28 -22.91
CA SER A 547 15.84 3.48 -23.90
C SER A 547 16.91 4.23 -24.69
N HIS A 548 17.86 3.49 -25.27
CA HIS A 548 18.96 4.00 -26.09
C HIS A 548 18.84 3.50 -27.55
N VAL A 549 19.51 4.18 -28.48
CA VAL A 549 19.44 3.83 -29.93
C VAL A 549 20.24 2.56 -30.25
N ASN A 550 21.23 2.23 -29.42
CA ASN A 550 22.04 1.02 -29.54
C ASN A 550 22.81 0.94 -30.88
N ILE A 551 23.61 1.97 -31.18
CA ILE A 551 24.57 1.96 -32.29
C ILE A 551 25.91 1.39 -31.83
N ASN A 552 26.34 1.71 -30.60
CA ASN A 552 27.62 1.28 -30.03
C ASN A 552 27.40 0.42 -28.78
N ASP A 553 27.28 -0.89 -28.97
CA ASP A 553 27.08 -1.82 -27.85
C ASP A 553 28.23 -1.76 -26.83
N GLY A 554 27.89 -1.70 -25.54
CA GLY A 554 28.86 -1.51 -24.47
C GLY A 554 29.33 -0.08 -24.25
N LEU A 555 28.80 0.89 -25.03
CA LEU A 555 28.96 2.33 -24.79
C LEU A 555 27.60 3.03 -24.68
N ASP A 556 26.60 2.57 -25.43
CA ASP A 556 25.21 3.00 -25.28
C ASP A 556 24.54 2.21 -24.13
N PHE A 557 23.87 2.92 -23.22
CA PHE A 557 23.32 2.32 -22.01
C PHE A 557 22.01 2.96 -21.55
N SER A 558 21.16 2.12 -20.98
CA SER A 558 20.03 2.51 -20.13
C SER A 558 20.39 2.32 -18.66
N LEU A 559 20.37 3.41 -17.89
CA LEU A 559 20.90 3.47 -16.52
C LEU A 559 19.92 4.10 -15.54
N GLY A 560 19.85 3.55 -14.34
CA GLY A 560 19.20 4.21 -13.21
C GLY A 560 20.08 5.35 -12.69
N ILE A 561 21.27 5.01 -12.20
CA ILE A 561 22.29 5.98 -11.76
C ILE A 561 23.58 5.76 -12.54
N MET A 562 24.18 6.88 -12.98
CA MET A 562 25.53 6.93 -13.52
C MET A 562 26.38 7.86 -12.64
N VAL A 563 27.41 7.34 -11.99
CA VAL A 563 28.39 8.12 -11.23
C VAL A 563 29.70 8.16 -12.01
N ASN A 564 30.21 9.36 -12.31
CA ASN A 564 31.49 9.52 -12.97
C ASN A 564 32.32 10.58 -12.25
N ASN A 565 33.57 10.26 -11.92
CA ASN A 565 34.54 11.26 -11.47
C ASN A 565 35.75 11.33 -12.41
N THR A 566 36.26 12.53 -12.63
CA THR A 566 37.49 12.78 -13.39
C THR A 566 38.70 12.07 -12.79
N THR A 567 38.75 11.95 -11.46
CA THR A 567 39.73 11.17 -10.71
C THR A 567 39.06 10.28 -9.68
N THR A 568 39.68 9.16 -9.30
CA THR A 568 39.15 8.26 -8.27
C THR A 568 38.85 9.02 -6.97
N ASN A 569 37.56 9.10 -6.62
CA ASN A 569 37.11 9.80 -5.43
C ASN A 569 36.97 8.85 -4.24
N THR A 570 37.64 9.18 -3.13
CA THR A 570 37.67 8.37 -1.89
C THR A 570 36.84 8.94 -0.75
N THR A 571 36.26 10.13 -0.92
CA THR A 571 35.51 10.85 0.13
C THR A 571 34.04 11.07 -0.22
N GLN A 572 33.65 10.84 -1.48
CA GLN A 572 32.28 11.01 -1.95
C GLN A 572 31.30 10.20 -1.07
N SER A 573 30.38 10.90 -0.42
CA SER A 573 29.42 10.33 0.54
C SER A 573 28.03 10.28 -0.10
N LEU A 574 27.58 9.11 -0.51
CA LEU A 574 26.26 8.91 -1.09
C LEU A 574 25.57 7.72 -0.43
N GLN A 575 24.48 7.99 0.27
CA GLN A 575 23.63 6.96 0.87
C GLN A 575 22.44 6.69 -0.06
N ILE A 576 22.38 5.48 -0.61
CA ILE A 576 21.34 5.03 -1.53
C ILE A 576 20.47 4.01 -0.79
N VAL A 577 19.29 4.42 -0.34
CA VAL A 577 18.49 3.67 0.64
C VAL A 577 17.04 3.49 0.19
N ASN A 578 16.48 2.27 0.26
CA ASN A 578 15.06 2.01 -0.01
C ASN A 578 14.57 2.44 -1.40
N ASN A 579 15.45 2.50 -2.41
CA ASN A 579 15.04 2.85 -3.77
C ASN A 579 14.64 1.61 -4.57
N ILE A 580 13.80 1.83 -5.58
CA ILE A 580 13.54 0.85 -6.62
C ILE A 580 14.23 1.32 -7.90
N PHE A 581 15.14 0.51 -8.41
CA PHE A 581 15.75 0.71 -9.71
C PHE A 581 15.08 -0.17 -10.74
N ASN A 582 14.73 0.43 -11.88
CA ASN A 582 14.10 -0.26 -13.00
C ASN A 582 14.65 0.32 -14.30
N SER A 583 15.92 0.05 -14.56
CA SER A 583 16.72 0.87 -15.49
C SER A 583 16.40 0.70 -16.97
N TYR A 584 15.57 -0.28 -17.30
CA TYR A 584 14.78 -0.31 -18.51
C TYR A 584 13.53 -1.17 -18.26
N HIS A 585 12.34 -0.59 -18.49
CA HIS A 585 11.08 -0.95 -17.84
C HIS A 585 10.48 -2.30 -18.27
N ILE A 586 9.68 -2.87 -17.37
CA ILE A 586 8.75 -3.99 -17.63
C ILE A 586 7.35 -3.48 -18.09
N THR A 587 7.06 -2.16 -18.03
CA THR A 587 5.68 -1.62 -18.14
C THR A 587 5.38 -0.50 -19.16
N SER A 588 6.23 -0.14 -20.13
CA SER A 588 5.85 0.89 -21.14
C SER A 588 5.91 0.42 -22.60
N ALA A 589 4.97 0.94 -23.38
CA ALA A 589 4.55 0.51 -24.72
C ALA A 589 5.33 1.16 -25.89
N THR A 590 6.48 1.78 -25.66
CA THR A 590 7.30 2.36 -26.76
C THR A 590 8.40 1.39 -27.20
N PRO A 591 8.41 0.93 -28.46
CA PRO A 591 9.37 -0.07 -28.94
C PRO A 591 10.75 0.57 -29.14
N VAL A 592 11.66 0.34 -28.20
CA VAL A 592 13.06 0.74 -28.37
C VAL A 592 13.96 -0.33 -27.76
N SER A 593 14.80 -0.98 -28.58
CA SER A 593 15.61 -2.13 -28.14
C SER A 593 16.72 -1.70 -27.17
N VAL A 594 16.89 -2.44 -26.08
CA VAL A 594 18.00 -2.24 -25.12
C VAL A 594 18.94 -3.42 -25.19
N ARG A 595 20.20 -3.19 -25.57
CA ARG A 595 21.24 -4.23 -25.51
C ARG A 595 22.05 -4.19 -24.24
N SER A 596 22.40 -3.00 -23.78
CA SER A 596 23.21 -2.80 -22.59
C SER A 596 22.44 -1.96 -21.57
N SER A 597 22.26 -2.52 -20.36
CA SER A 597 21.59 -1.83 -19.25
C SER A 597 22.29 -2.11 -17.93
N ALA A 598 22.23 -1.15 -17.01
CA ALA A 598 22.67 -1.35 -15.64
C ALA A 598 21.82 -0.55 -14.66
N ALA A 599 21.65 -1.03 -13.42
CA ALA A 599 20.99 -0.22 -12.41
C ALA A 599 21.86 0.92 -11.93
N VAL A 600 23.12 0.58 -11.64
CA VAL A 600 24.14 1.51 -11.22
C VAL A 600 25.38 1.28 -12.05
N GLN A 601 25.91 2.33 -12.65
CA GLN A 601 27.27 2.37 -13.18
C GLN A 601 28.04 3.45 -12.43
N ALA A 602 29.09 3.05 -11.71
CA ALA A 602 29.84 3.93 -10.83
C ALA A 602 31.33 3.85 -11.16
N LEU A 603 31.83 4.87 -11.86
CA LEU A 603 33.17 4.94 -12.40
C LEU A 603 34.00 5.95 -11.60
N SER A 604 35.25 5.56 -11.29
CA SER A 604 36.20 6.38 -10.52
C SER A 604 35.71 6.71 -9.11
N ILE A 605 35.17 5.73 -8.37
CA ILE A 605 34.75 5.90 -6.97
C ILE A 605 35.20 4.74 -6.08
N ASN A 606 35.91 5.07 -5.00
CA ASN A 606 36.37 4.13 -3.99
C ASN A 606 36.20 4.73 -2.58
N SER A 607 34.94 4.95 -2.18
CA SER A 607 34.59 5.62 -0.93
C SER A 607 33.89 4.67 0.05
N PRO A 608 34.26 4.69 1.34
CA PRO A 608 33.53 3.95 2.37
C PRO A 608 32.10 4.44 2.59
N ASN A 609 31.81 5.66 2.13
CA ASN A 609 30.53 6.33 2.32
C ASN A 609 29.63 6.22 1.08
N PHE A 610 30.03 5.40 0.09
CA PHE A 610 29.15 4.97 -0.99
C PHE A 610 28.44 3.69 -0.55
N VAL A 611 27.17 3.82 -0.16
CA VAL A 611 26.45 2.77 0.56
C VAL A 611 25.08 2.49 -0.08
N PHE A 612 24.78 1.21 -0.28
CA PHE A 612 23.48 0.71 -0.73
C PHE A 612 22.80 -0.07 0.39
N ILE A 613 21.62 0.38 0.83
CA ILE A 613 20.86 -0.25 1.90
C ILE A 613 19.43 -0.51 1.45
N ASN A 614 18.95 -1.76 1.55
CA ASN A 614 17.55 -2.10 1.38
C ASN A 614 16.94 -1.63 0.04
N ASN A 615 17.71 -1.61 -1.05
CA ASN A 615 17.17 -1.27 -2.37
C ASN A 615 16.67 -2.52 -3.10
N THR A 616 15.71 -2.34 -4.00
CA THR A 616 15.38 -3.32 -5.03
C THR A 616 15.99 -2.85 -6.34
N ILE A 617 17.01 -3.56 -6.81
CA ILE A 617 17.93 -3.13 -7.85
C ILE A 617 17.76 -4.02 -9.07
N TYR A 618 17.03 -3.56 -10.09
CA TYR A 618 16.93 -4.27 -11.36
C TYR A 618 17.82 -3.64 -12.45
N GLY A 619 18.73 -4.47 -12.98
CA GLY A 619 19.70 -4.10 -14.02
C GLY A 619 19.10 -3.79 -15.40
N GLY A 620 17.80 -4.02 -15.61
CA GLY A 620 17.10 -3.77 -16.87
C GLY A 620 17.10 -4.94 -17.85
N ASN A 621 16.21 -4.90 -18.85
CA ASN A 621 16.02 -5.94 -19.88
C ASN A 621 17.11 -5.97 -20.98
N GLY A 622 18.33 -5.48 -20.73
CA GLY A 622 19.41 -5.51 -21.71
C GLY A 622 19.68 -6.93 -22.21
N THR A 623 19.74 -7.14 -23.53
CA THR A 623 19.91 -8.48 -24.13
C THR A 623 21.37 -8.94 -24.22
N THR A 624 22.31 -8.00 -24.21
CA THR A 624 23.76 -8.30 -24.27
C THR A 624 24.40 -8.10 -22.91
N ARG A 625 24.11 -6.99 -22.22
CA ARG A 625 24.59 -6.72 -20.86
C ARG A 625 23.43 -6.32 -19.96
N SER A 626 23.36 -6.93 -18.79
CA SER A 626 22.47 -6.53 -17.71
C SER A 626 23.25 -6.59 -16.39
N TYR A 627 23.51 -5.42 -15.80
CA TYR A 627 24.26 -5.31 -14.55
C TYR A 627 23.38 -4.77 -13.42
N GLY A 628 23.45 -5.37 -12.23
CA GLY A 628 22.86 -4.78 -11.04
C GLY A 628 23.67 -3.55 -10.64
N ILE A 629 24.78 -3.76 -9.96
CA ILE A 629 25.74 -2.72 -9.59
C ILE A 629 27.04 -2.97 -10.37
N HIS A 630 27.46 -2.00 -11.18
CA HIS A 630 28.77 -1.98 -11.82
C HIS A 630 29.61 -0.86 -11.22
N GLN A 631 30.69 -1.20 -10.51
CA GLN A 631 31.55 -0.22 -9.86
C GLN A 631 33.02 -0.45 -10.24
N GLN A 632 33.72 0.63 -10.57
CA GLN A 632 35.14 0.63 -10.95
C GLN A 632 35.88 1.82 -10.33
N ALA A 633 37.16 1.63 -10.04
CA ALA A 633 38.09 2.70 -9.68
C ALA A 633 39.50 2.37 -10.18
N SER A 634 40.36 3.37 -10.41
CA SER A 634 41.76 3.10 -10.76
C SER A 634 42.71 4.10 -10.10
N PRO A 635 43.82 3.67 -9.46
CA PRO A 635 44.13 2.32 -8.98
C PRO A 635 43.56 2.03 -7.58
N GLY A 636 43.28 0.76 -7.24
CA GLY A 636 43.05 0.36 -5.85
C GLY A 636 42.01 -0.74 -5.63
N ASN A 637 42.01 -1.30 -4.41
CA ASN A 637 41.00 -2.24 -3.94
C ASN A 637 39.72 -1.48 -3.57
N LEU A 638 38.60 -1.83 -4.19
CA LEU A 638 37.31 -1.19 -3.94
C LEU A 638 36.80 -1.53 -2.54
N ARG A 639 36.41 -0.52 -1.79
CA ARG A 639 35.65 -0.67 -0.55
C ARG A 639 34.16 -0.58 -0.87
N ILE A 640 33.46 -1.69 -0.71
CA ILE A 640 32.06 -1.85 -1.09
C ILE A 640 31.17 -1.88 0.16
N ASN A 641 30.02 -1.22 0.13
CA ASN A 641 28.97 -1.38 1.16
C ASN A 641 27.62 -1.60 0.49
N VAL A 642 27.21 -2.86 0.39
CA VAL A 642 25.97 -3.32 -0.24
C VAL A 642 25.27 -4.24 0.74
N ILE A 643 24.22 -3.75 1.39
CA ILE A 643 23.58 -4.40 2.54
C ILE A 643 22.06 -4.54 2.31
N ASN A 644 21.52 -5.74 2.51
CA ASN A 644 20.08 -6.05 2.43
C ASN A 644 19.38 -5.71 1.11
N ASN A 645 20.09 -5.71 -0.02
CA ASN A 645 19.50 -5.37 -1.31
C ASN A 645 18.94 -6.61 -2.01
N GLN A 646 17.82 -6.45 -2.72
CA GLN A 646 17.38 -7.37 -3.76
C GLN A 646 18.07 -6.95 -5.05
N VAL A 647 18.99 -7.74 -5.60
CA VAL A 647 19.71 -7.39 -6.83
C VAL A 647 19.37 -8.38 -7.92
N LEU A 648 18.81 -7.86 -9.00
CA LEU A 648 18.24 -8.63 -10.09
C LEU A 648 18.78 -8.14 -11.43
N THR A 649 18.89 -9.05 -12.39
CA THR A 649 19.30 -8.73 -13.76
C THR A 649 18.47 -9.53 -14.76
N ASN A 650 18.66 -9.28 -16.05
CA ASN A 650 18.06 -10.09 -17.10
C ASN A 650 18.83 -11.41 -17.26
N PRO A 651 18.26 -12.58 -16.94
CA PRO A 651 18.94 -13.86 -17.09
C PRO A 651 19.14 -14.24 -18.57
N GLY A 652 18.33 -13.68 -19.47
CA GLY A 652 18.47 -13.88 -20.92
C GLY A 652 19.63 -13.10 -21.55
N ALA A 653 20.32 -12.23 -20.79
CA ALA A 653 21.43 -11.45 -21.33
C ALA A 653 22.69 -12.30 -21.52
N THR A 654 23.47 -12.01 -22.59
CA THR A 654 24.77 -12.68 -22.81
C THR A 654 25.72 -12.51 -21.62
N THR A 655 25.77 -11.31 -21.05
CA THR A 655 26.52 -11.00 -19.83
C THR A 655 25.56 -10.45 -18.79
N SER A 656 25.29 -11.26 -17.77
CA SER A 656 24.34 -10.93 -16.70
C SER A 656 25.04 -11.07 -15.35
N VAL A 657 25.29 -9.95 -14.67
CA VAL A 657 26.09 -9.90 -13.44
C VAL A 657 25.41 -9.04 -12.38
N CYS A 658 25.11 -9.60 -11.21
CA CYS A 658 24.46 -8.84 -10.14
C CYS A 658 25.40 -7.78 -9.55
N LEU A 659 26.63 -8.17 -9.20
CA LEU A 659 27.66 -7.27 -8.65
C LEU A 659 28.93 -7.31 -9.50
N ASN A 660 29.16 -6.31 -10.33
CA ASN A 660 30.30 -6.25 -11.24
C ASN A 660 31.38 -5.26 -10.75
N TYR A 661 32.53 -5.77 -10.31
CA TYR A 661 33.69 -4.96 -9.92
C TYR A 661 34.82 -4.99 -10.96
N ASP A 662 34.57 -5.61 -12.11
CA ASP A 662 35.47 -5.70 -13.26
C ASP A 662 36.91 -6.11 -12.89
N THR A 663 37.92 -5.32 -13.26
CA THR A 663 39.34 -5.58 -12.98
C THR A 663 39.78 -5.18 -11.56
N ASN A 664 38.89 -4.61 -10.75
CA ASN A 664 39.23 -4.22 -9.38
C ASN A 664 39.15 -5.40 -8.41
N ASN A 665 40.09 -5.46 -7.46
CA ASN A 665 39.95 -6.30 -6.28
C ASN A 665 38.97 -5.65 -5.29
N VAL A 666 38.20 -6.46 -4.58
CA VAL A 666 37.39 -6.01 -3.44
C VAL A 666 38.22 -6.03 -2.16
N SER A 667 38.18 -4.94 -1.40
CA SER A 667 38.86 -4.79 -0.11
C SER A 667 38.23 -5.70 0.96
N ALA A 668 39.05 -6.26 1.85
CA ALA A 668 38.58 -7.01 3.02
C ALA A 668 37.76 -6.16 4.01
N THR A 669 37.83 -4.83 3.92
CA THR A 669 37.02 -3.89 4.72
C THR A 669 35.64 -3.59 4.11
N SER A 670 35.29 -4.28 3.02
CA SER A 670 33.98 -4.17 2.40
C SER A 670 32.92 -4.90 3.22
N ASN A 671 31.66 -4.46 3.10
CA ASN A 671 30.49 -5.11 3.64
C ASN A 671 29.50 -5.46 2.53
N ILE A 672 29.43 -6.74 2.18
CA ILE A 672 28.46 -7.30 1.21
C ILE A 672 27.67 -8.37 1.95
N SER A 673 26.57 -8.00 2.60
CA SER A 673 25.82 -8.86 3.52
C SER A 673 24.30 -8.71 3.40
N GLY A 674 23.58 -9.80 3.66
CA GLY A 674 22.12 -9.82 3.66
C GLY A 674 21.47 -9.59 2.29
N ASN A 675 22.25 -9.58 1.20
CA ASN A 675 21.70 -9.35 -0.14
C ASN A 675 21.15 -10.64 -0.72
N ASN A 676 20.12 -10.52 -1.54
CA ASN A 676 19.63 -11.61 -2.37
C ASN A 676 19.93 -11.29 -3.84
N LEU A 677 20.76 -12.12 -4.47
CA LEU A 677 21.31 -11.90 -5.80
C LEU A 677 20.70 -12.91 -6.78
N ILE A 678 19.93 -12.44 -7.76
CA ILE A 678 19.12 -13.32 -8.61
C ILE A 678 19.05 -12.87 -10.07
N GLY A 679 18.63 -13.79 -10.93
CA GLY A 679 18.49 -13.51 -12.38
C GLY A 679 19.80 -13.19 -13.09
N CYS A 680 20.95 -13.38 -12.43
CA CYS A 680 22.28 -13.19 -13.01
C CYS A 680 22.98 -14.53 -13.29
N ASN A 681 23.72 -14.59 -14.39
CA ASN A 681 24.57 -15.74 -14.74
C ASN A 681 25.79 -15.84 -13.80
N THR A 682 26.25 -14.67 -13.31
CA THR A 682 27.32 -14.52 -12.33
C THR A 682 26.85 -13.62 -11.18
N LEU A 683 26.93 -14.10 -9.93
CA LEU A 683 26.48 -13.32 -8.78
C LEU A 683 27.39 -12.11 -8.53
N ALA A 684 28.70 -12.32 -8.56
CA ALA A 684 29.68 -11.24 -8.46
C ALA A 684 30.92 -11.48 -9.31
N THR A 685 31.58 -10.41 -9.74
CA THR A 685 32.91 -10.46 -10.38
C THR A 685 33.88 -9.53 -9.64
N SER A 686 35.13 -9.97 -9.50
CA SER A 686 36.22 -9.17 -8.92
C SER A 686 37.54 -9.61 -9.54
N ASN A 687 38.39 -8.65 -9.93
CA ASN A 687 39.66 -8.90 -10.62
C ASN A 687 39.51 -9.86 -11.81
N GLY A 688 38.46 -9.67 -12.61
CA GLY A 688 38.12 -10.51 -13.76
C GLY A 688 37.64 -11.94 -13.43
N ALA A 689 37.57 -12.32 -12.14
CA ALA A 689 37.16 -13.66 -11.71
C ALA A 689 35.68 -13.70 -11.25
N PRO A 690 34.91 -14.76 -11.58
CA PRO A 690 33.54 -14.92 -11.11
C PRO A 690 33.46 -15.51 -9.69
N TYR A 691 32.44 -15.09 -8.93
CA TYR A 691 32.11 -15.56 -7.59
C TYR A 691 30.64 -15.99 -7.51
N LYS A 692 30.37 -17.03 -6.73
CA LYS A 692 29.04 -17.62 -6.48
C LYS A 692 28.90 -18.00 -5.00
N LEU A 693 27.69 -18.39 -4.59
CA LEU A 693 27.46 -19.05 -3.31
C LEU A 693 27.94 -20.51 -3.42
N CYS A 694 28.87 -20.90 -2.55
CA CYS A 694 29.35 -22.27 -2.44
C CYS A 694 28.96 -22.81 -1.07
N GLY A 695 28.20 -23.92 -1.03
CA GLY A 695 27.68 -24.52 0.21
C GLY A 695 26.17 -24.35 0.36
N SER A 696 25.66 -24.52 1.59
CA SER A 696 24.26 -24.28 1.92
C SER A 696 23.94 -22.78 2.00
N GLU A 697 22.80 -22.36 1.45
CA GLU A 697 22.36 -20.96 1.54
C GLU A 697 21.68 -20.65 2.89
N PRO A 698 21.83 -19.41 3.41
CA PRO A 698 22.68 -18.34 2.91
C PRO A 698 24.16 -18.64 3.11
N GLY A 699 24.98 -18.17 2.16
CA GLY A 699 26.39 -18.51 2.08
C GLY A 699 27.31 -17.32 1.81
N VAL A 700 28.60 -17.57 1.92
CA VAL A 700 29.66 -16.61 1.55
C VAL A 700 29.86 -16.65 0.03
N LEU A 701 30.17 -15.50 -0.58
CA LEU A 701 30.56 -15.46 -1.99
C LEU A 701 32.01 -15.97 -2.13
N LEU A 702 32.18 -17.13 -2.76
CA LEU A 702 33.48 -17.76 -3.03
C LEU A 702 33.72 -17.87 -4.54
N ASN A 703 34.99 -18.07 -4.94
CA ASN A 703 35.36 -18.28 -6.34
C ASN A 703 34.52 -19.42 -6.96
N PHE A 704 33.90 -19.16 -8.12
CA PHE A 704 32.94 -20.11 -8.69
C PHE A 704 33.55 -21.47 -9.09
N PHE A 705 34.82 -21.50 -9.49
CA PHE A 705 35.47 -22.70 -10.03
C PHE A 705 36.07 -23.56 -8.92
N THR A 706 36.74 -22.92 -7.95
CA THR A 706 37.45 -23.63 -6.87
C THR A 706 36.72 -23.62 -5.54
N CYS A 707 35.70 -22.77 -5.37
CA CYS A 707 34.98 -22.55 -4.11
C CYS A 707 35.91 -22.39 -2.89
N SER A 708 37.06 -21.73 -3.05
CA SER A 708 38.10 -21.66 -2.01
C SER A 708 38.55 -20.24 -1.66
N LEU A 709 38.40 -19.29 -2.57
CA LEU A 709 38.80 -17.90 -2.36
C LEU A 709 37.58 -17.04 -2.03
N PRO A 710 37.49 -16.44 -0.83
CA PRO A 710 36.37 -15.62 -0.43
C PRO A 710 36.43 -14.21 -1.03
N LEU A 711 35.27 -13.73 -1.50
CA LEU A 711 35.02 -12.30 -1.75
C LEU A 711 34.45 -11.61 -0.49
N THR A 712 33.66 -12.35 0.28
CA THR A 712 33.07 -11.92 1.56
C THR A 712 33.60 -12.77 2.71
N ASN A 713 33.51 -12.31 3.95
CA ASN A 713 33.90 -13.13 5.10
C ASN A 713 32.75 -14.04 5.60
N ASN A 714 33.04 -14.94 6.54
CA ASN A 714 32.06 -15.92 7.06
C ASN A 714 30.83 -15.31 7.79
N LEU A 715 30.88 -14.03 8.16
CA LEU A 715 29.74 -13.32 8.76
C LEU A 715 28.91 -12.57 7.70
N GLN A 716 29.44 -12.44 6.48
CA GLN A 716 28.83 -11.72 5.37
C GLN A 716 28.15 -12.69 4.42
N LEU A 717 26.99 -13.17 4.86
CA LEU A 717 26.18 -14.15 4.15
C LEU A 717 25.20 -13.47 3.18
N ASN A 718 24.96 -14.12 2.04
CA ASN A 718 24.06 -13.65 0.99
C ASN A 718 23.19 -14.82 0.47
N PHE A 719 22.09 -14.48 -0.20
CA PHE A 719 21.06 -15.38 -0.71
C PHE A 719 21.02 -15.40 -2.25
N SER A 720 20.44 -16.46 -2.84
CA SER A 720 20.18 -16.55 -4.28
C SER A 720 18.83 -17.23 -4.58
N HIS A 721 17.75 -16.72 -3.97
CA HIS A 721 16.40 -17.27 -4.14
C HIS A 721 15.47 -16.29 -4.85
N ASN A 722 14.72 -16.77 -5.86
CA ASN A 722 13.80 -15.92 -6.60
C ASN A 722 12.58 -15.54 -5.75
N PRO A 723 12.34 -14.24 -5.43
CA PRO A 723 11.10 -13.79 -4.86
C PRO A 723 10.02 -13.76 -5.95
N ASN A 724 8.77 -13.98 -5.54
CA ASN A 724 7.64 -13.89 -6.47
C ASN A 724 7.19 -12.44 -6.52
N PHE A 725 7.33 -11.78 -7.67
CA PHE A 725 6.79 -10.43 -7.86
C PHE A 725 5.38 -10.49 -8.43
N ASP A 726 4.49 -9.65 -7.91
CA ASP A 726 3.18 -9.45 -8.51
C ASP A 726 3.31 -8.77 -9.88
N ALA A 727 2.34 -9.03 -10.77
CA ALA A 727 2.28 -8.37 -12.07
C ALA A 727 2.17 -6.84 -11.86
N PRO A 728 3.04 -6.04 -12.50
CA PRO A 728 3.08 -4.62 -12.25
C PRO A 728 1.87 -3.92 -12.89
N THR A 729 1.16 -3.12 -12.11
CA THR A 729 -0.05 -2.38 -12.52
C THR A 729 0.23 -0.94 -12.93
N SER A 730 1.38 -0.38 -12.54
CA SER A 730 1.85 0.94 -12.93
C SER A 730 3.38 1.05 -12.78
N ALA A 731 3.98 2.14 -13.26
CA ALA A 731 5.43 2.39 -13.13
C ALA A 731 5.91 2.58 -11.68
N THR A 732 5.00 2.88 -10.75
CA THR A 732 5.27 2.99 -9.29
C THR A 732 4.78 1.76 -8.51
N GLN A 733 4.28 0.74 -9.20
CA GLN A 733 3.84 -0.53 -8.63
C GLN A 733 4.64 -1.72 -9.21
N VAL A 734 5.91 -1.47 -9.52
CA VAL A 734 6.87 -2.50 -9.97
C VAL A 734 7.57 -3.16 -8.78
N PHE A 735 7.97 -4.42 -8.96
CA PHE A 735 8.69 -5.23 -7.97
C PHE A 735 7.99 -5.33 -6.61
N ARG A 736 6.66 -5.23 -6.57
CA ARG A 736 5.88 -5.57 -5.39
C ARG A 736 5.99 -7.08 -5.13
N LEU A 737 6.31 -7.43 -3.90
CA LEU A 737 6.44 -8.81 -3.48
C LEU A 737 5.05 -9.44 -3.33
N SER A 738 4.88 -10.61 -3.92
CA SER A 738 3.69 -11.44 -3.76
C SER A 738 3.71 -12.12 -2.39
N SER A 739 2.54 -12.37 -1.82
CA SER A 739 2.40 -13.17 -0.58
C SER A 739 2.88 -14.61 -0.72
N ALA A 740 3.07 -15.10 -1.95
CA ALA A 740 3.65 -16.40 -2.25
C ALA A 740 5.19 -16.38 -2.31
N SER A 741 5.86 -15.27 -1.99
CA SER A 741 7.32 -15.18 -2.04
C SER A 741 7.97 -16.11 -1.00
N PRO A 742 8.98 -16.91 -1.39
CA PRO A 742 9.72 -17.73 -0.43
C PRO A 742 10.39 -16.88 0.66
N CYS A 743 10.26 -17.27 1.93
CA CYS A 743 10.86 -16.53 3.06
C CYS A 743 12.35 -16.21 2.87
N ASN A 744 13.11 -17.22 2.46
CA ASN A 744 14.56 -17.13 2.22
C ASN A 744 14.94 -16.25 1.01
N SER A 745 13.97 -15.68 0.30
CA SER A 745 14.21 -14.69 -0.77
C SER A 745 13.96 -13.26 -0.31
N VAL A 746 13.15 -13.02 0.72
CA VAL A 746 12.67 -11.69 1.11
C VAL A 746 13.01 -11.31 2.54
N TYR A 747 13.47 -12.25 3.35
CA TYR A 747 13.72 -12.08 4.77
C TYR A 747 15.02 -12.77 5.18
N GLY A 748 15.72 -12.22 6.18
CA GLY A 748 17.04 -12.70 6.59
C GLY A 748 18.18 -11.71 6.33
N GLY A 749 17.86 -10.41 6.20
CA GLY A 749 18.86 -9.34 6.20
C GLY A 749 19.58 -9.20 7.55
N VAL A 750 20.57 -8.30 7.57
CA VAL A 750 21.38 -7.95 8.74
C VAL A 750 21.12 -6.51 9.17
N ASP A 751 21.36 -6.16 10.42
CA ASP A 751 21.38 -4.75 10.81
C ASP A 751 22.64 -4.07 10.24
N PRO A 752 22.51 -3.01 9.41
CA PRO A 752 23.67 -2.28 8.91
C PRO A 752 24.51 -1.59 10.00
N GLY A 753 23.94 -1.30 11.18
CA GLY A 753 24.65 -0.75 12.33
C GLY A 753 25.08 0.72 12.19
N PHE A 754 24.52 1.48 11.24
CA PHE A 754 24.83 2.91 11.11
C PHE A 754 24.11 3.75 12.18
N ALA A 755 24.77 4.79 12.68
CA ALA A 755 24.19 5.77 13.59
C ALA A 755 23.23 6.75 12.89
N PRO A 756 22.39 7.50 13.63
CA PRO A 756 21.64 8.62 13.08
C PRO A 756 22.55 9.65 12.38
N PRO A 757 22.10 10.29 11.28
CA PRO A 757 20.75 10.22 10.70
C PRO A 757 20.53 9.04 9.74
N VAL A 758 21.58 8.29 9.36
CA VAL A 758 21.46 7.17 8.40
C VAL A 758 20.55 6.07 8.94
N LEU A 759 20.60 5.80 10.24
CA LEU A 759 19.69 4.88 10.93
C LEU A 759 18.22 5.10 10.56
N GLN A 760 17.79 6.36 10.55
CA GLN A 760 16.39 6.73 10.32
C GLN A 760 15.96 6.43 8.88
N LEU A 761 16.90 6.37 7.93
CA LEU A 761 16.60 6.15 6.52
C LEU A 761 16.18 4.71 6.21
N TYR A 762 16.69 3.72 6.94
CA TYR A 762 16.43 2.29 6.69
C TYR A 762 15.55 1.63 7.74
N GLN A 763 15.08 2.36 8.75
CA GLN A 763 14.11 1.87 9.75
C GLN A 763 12.67 1.76 9.21
N SER A 764 12.39 2.37 8.07
CA SER A 764 11.14 2.20 7.35
C SER A 764 11.42 1.70 5.93
N ASP A 765 10.40 1.15 5.28
CA ASP A 765 10.47 0.75 3.88
C ASP A 765 10.14 1.93 2.93
N LEU A 766 10.08 1.64 1.63
CA LEU A 766 9.72 2.60 0.60
C LEU A 766 8.35 3.26 0.83
N LEU A 767 7.40 2.54 1.42
CA LEU A 767 6.03 3.00 1.67
C LEU A 767 5.86 3.67 3.04
N GLY A 768 6.91 3.70 3.85
CA GLY A 768 6.90 4.27 5.20
C GLY A 768 6.47 3.29 6.29
N ASN A 769 6.33 2.00 5.99
CA ASN A 769 6.08 0.97 6.99
C ASN A 769 7.35 0.77 7.83
N THR A 770 7.22 0.72 9.15
CA THR A 770 8.35 0.42 10.03
C THR A 770 8.86 -1.00 9.79
N ARG A 771 10.18 -1.15 9.64
CA ARG A 771 10.79 -2.46 9.53
C ARG A 771 10.81 -3.17 10.88
N THR A 772 10.40 -4.43 10.88
CA THR A 772 10.27 -5.25 12.08
C THR A 772 11.48 -6.17 12.24
N ASN A 773 12.07 -6.14 13.44
CA ASN A 773 13.18 -7.03 13.80
C ASN A 773 12.62 -8.25 14.53
N ASN A 774 12.09 -9.22 13.80
CA ASN A 774 11.51 -10.42 14.43
C ASN A 774 12.50 -11.59 14.43
N VAL A 775 12.54 -12.34 15.54
CA VAL A 775 13.46 -13.46 15.77
C VAL A 775 12.82 -14.83 15.50
N ALA A 776 11.53 -14.91 15.12
CA ALA A 776 10.81 -16.19 14.91
C ALA A 776 9.44 -15.98 14.20
N PRO A 777 8.86 -17.01 13.53
CA PRO A 777 9.20 -18.43 13.62
C PRO A 777 10.17 -18.94 12.54
N LEU A 778 10.70 -20.14 12.81
CA LEU A 778 11.69 -20.83 12.02
C LEU A 778 11.31 -20.98 10.53
N PRO A 779 12.31 -21.01 9.64
CA PRO A 779 13.72 -20.73 9.90
C PRO A 779 14.10 -19.37 9.31
N VAL A 780 14.24 -18.37 10.18
CA VAL A 780 15.14 -17.24 9.90
C VAL A 780 16.51 -17.87 9.59
N PRO A 781 17.07 -17.70 8.37
CA PRO A 781 18.23 -18.48 7.95
C PRO A 781 19.46 -18.22 8.84
N LEU A 782 20.26 -19.26 9.09
CA LEU A 782 21.40 -19.19 10.02
C LEU A 782 22.36 -18.05 9.62
N GLY A 783 22.66 -17.13 10.54
CA GLY A 783 23.51 -15.95 10.30
C GLY A 783 22.79 -14.69 9.82
N SER A 784 21.46 -14.68 9.81
CA SER A 784 20.64 -13.47 9.59
C SER A 784 20.07 -12.86 10.89
N PHE A 785 19.73 -11.57 10.86
CA PHE A 785 19.13 -10.83 12.01
C PHE A 785 17.62 -10.66 11.89
N GLY A 786 16.98 -11.29 10.90
CA GLY A 786 15.53 -11.14 10.69
C GLY A 786 15.13 -9.73 10.25
N TYR A 787 15.90 -9.11 9.36
CA TYR A 787 15.48 -7.93 8.61
C TYR A 787 14.91 -8.34 7.25
N SER A 788 14.00 -7.54 6.70
CA SER A 788 13.52 -7.64 5.32
C SER A 788 14.59 -7.21 4.31
N ILE A 789 14.62 -7.89 3.16
CA ILE A 789 15.59 -7.68 2.07
C ILE A 789 14.89 -6.94 0.93
N GLY A 790 15.45 -5.82 0.49
CA GLY A 790 14.91 -4.96 -0.56
C GLY A 790 14.09 -3.77 -0.06
N ALA A 791 13.44 -3.06 -1.00
CA ALA A 791 12.80 -1.77 -0.75
C ALA A 791 11.49 -1.85 0.05
N PHE A 792 10.88 -3.03 0.15
CA PHE A 792 9.63 -3.24 0.88
C PHE A 792 9.87 -3.95 2.21
N GLU A 793 9.03 -3.65 3.20
CA GLU A 793 8.97 -4.41 4.44
C GLU A 793 8.26 -5.74 4.19
N VAL A 794 8.70 -6.76 4.92
CA VAL A 794 8.06 -8.07 5.00
C VAL A 794 8.21 -8.54 6.45
N ASN A 795 7.13 -9.02 7.06
CA ASN A 795 7.18 -9.47 8.46
C ASN A 795 7.84 -10.86 8.62
N GLY A 796 7.97 -11.34 9.87
CA GLY A 796 8.58 -12.64 10.19
C GLY A 796 7.86 -13.88 9.64
N ASN A 797 6.63 -13.73 9.11
CA ASN A 797 5.90 -14.77 8.39
C ASN A 797 6.06 -14.65 6.87
N CYS A 798 6.93 -13.76 6.41
CA CYS A 798 7.23 -13.53 4.99
C CYS A 798 6.04 -12.99 4.20
N THR A 799 5.15 -12.27 4.90
CA THR A 799 4.02 -11.57 4.30
C THR A 799 4.35 -10.08 4.14
N PRO A 800 4.14 -9.50 2.94
CA PRO A 800 4.42 -8.08 2.65
C PRO A 800 3.59 -7.09 3.49
#